data_AF-A0A660UPV6-F1
#
_entry.id   AF-A0A660UPV6-F1
#
_cell.length_a   1.000
_cell.length_b   1.000
_cell.length_c   1.000
_cell.angle_alpha   90.00
_cell.angle_beta   90.00
_cell.angle_gamma   90.00
#
_symmetry.space_group_name_H-M   'P 1'
#
loop_
_entity.id
_entity.type
_entity.pdbx_description
1 polymer ?
#
loop_
_entity_poly.entity_id
_entity_poly.type
_entity_poly.pdbx_seq_one_letter_code
_entity_poly.pdbx_strand_id
1 'polypeptide(L)'
;MRKLYLLLAVIIAGMVVFAVLQFRKSAAGDVRPEVLNVSTSQATIAWLSETPYKGKVFYKPAGSNIKPLGVVETFGPSGRHEVVITGLRVSTRYTYWIGNSKNRFQFQTQPGPTGPFSFLLAAGNIGERMVSLVSSEVPEFVISLTEANQQTDCFSQVRPYIPIYGPGGVDSPFLRATGERKAVDSVGLWKLDWGGLRLIFADGSDKITTMLDAPAAHTLGVISSTIEIDKEAIKQTELHSILVTHNKRMPASPVAFVAVVAKSEESVEIDGVQYFGIGAGGQKAQGADGIAVRVDVDVESVRAVFLDDGREVVLKSPPLKEKRTCTECRRLADKGAYEDSVKAYKDFIASHQGHFQISDAYFAIASIYDEKLFKFTEALQWYSRLLDEYPKGTLGPLARQRIKYLSTYCDYNYEPLVQFDRIRKIEFARKKHIAEERDKLLVQVESIIKKYPLSKLAPAMQYWLANQYRQIDPDKAVRAYRGLRDEYPNSPHAQEILIDIGETYYNAGRFRQAIEVYTKALTELPDHEKMIKAQISRSVRNIRRDKIALICWGVLALIAGLAILVKPIGIDTSRIGWAIVAFVVLELLLLFGAWLIREQFSSVGEMLLITTFFSAAASIDSLVSITFTEKLFVKTDSVLSGIISSITGIIILVAAIYLTIYHVNMHYLIVAGM
;
A
#
# COMPACT_ATOMS: atom_id res chain seq x y z
N MET A 1 17.84 -56.47 -15.19
CA MET A 1 17.51 -56.29 -13.76
C MET A 1 18.33 -55.20 -13.05
N ARG A 2 19.68 -55.16 -13.13
CA ARG A 2 20.52 -54.13 -12.46
C ARG A 2 20.20 -52.65 -12.79
N LYS A 3 19.77 -52.31 -14.02
CA LYS A 3 19.40 -50.93 -14.40
C LYS A 3 18.07 -50.46 -13.80
N LEU A 4 17.15 -51.39 -13.53
CA LEU A 4 15.84 -51.09 -12.93
C LEU A 4 16.01 -50.74 -11.44
N TYR A 5 16.89 -51.44 -10.74
CA TYR A 5 17.24 -51.14 -9.34
C TYR A 5 18.01 -49.83 -9.18
N LEU A 6 18.83 -49.44 -10.16
CA LEU A 6 19.52 -48.15 -10.13
C LEU A 6 18.54 -46.98 -10.35
N LEU A 7 17.59 -47.14 -11.28
CA LEU A 7 16.54 -46.14 -11.52
C LEU A 7 15.63 -46.01 -10.30
N LEU A 8 15.25 -47.14 -9.69
CA LEU A 8 14.45 -47.18 -8.46
C LEU A 8 15.20 -46.56 -7.28
N ALA A 9 16.51 -46.79 -7.15
CA ALA A 9 17.34 -46.20 -6.09
C ALA A 9 17.51 -44.68 -6.27
N VAL A 10 17.63 -44.17 -7.50
CA VAL A 10 17.66 -42.72 -7.79
C VAL A 10 16.30 -42.08 -7.54
N ILE A 11 15.21 -42.77 -7.87
CA ILE A 11 13.84 -42.32 -7.60
C ILE A 11 13.56 -42.31 -6.08
N ILE A 12 14.02 -43.33 -5.34
CA ILE A 12 13.89 -43.39 -3.88
C ILE A 12 14.79 -42.34 -3.21
N ALA A 13 16.03 -42.14 -3.66
CA ALA A 13 16.92 -41.09 -3.15
C ALA A 13 16.37 -39.68 -3.48
N GLY A 14 15.78 -39.50 -4.67
CA GLY A 14 15.05 -38.30 -5.07
C GLY A 14 13.81 -38.07 -4.21
N MET A 15 13.05 -39.11 -3.88
CA MET A 15 11.90 -39.04 -2.96
C MET A 15 12.30 -38.78 -1.51
N VAL A 16 13.44 -39.30 -1.05
CA VAL A 16 13.97 -39.04 0.30
C VAL A 16 14.53 -37.63 0.41
N VAL A 17 15.22 -37.12 -0.62
CA VAL A 17 15.65 -35.72 -0.69
C VAL A 17 14.43 -34.78 -0.82
N PHE A 18 13.43 -35.16 -1.61
CA PHE A 18 12.15 -34.43 -1.71
C PHE A 18 11.38 -34.48 -0.38
N ALA A 19 11.38 -35.60 0.35
CA ALA A 19 10.78 -35.72 1.67
C ALA A 19 11.55 -34.91 2.72
N VAL A 20 12.88 -34.91 2.71
CA VAL A 20 13.71 -34.09 3.61
C VAL A 20 13.58 -32.58 3.29
N LEU A 21 13.38 -32.21 2.02
CA LEU A 21 13.05 -30.84 1.62
C LEU A 21 11.59 -30.46 1.97
N GLN A 22 10.65 -31.40 1.93
CA GLN A 22 9.27 -31.23 2.42
C GLN A 22 9.21 -31.12 3.95
N PHE A 23 10.12 -31.79 4.68
CA PHE A 23 10.28 -31.67 6.13
C PHE A 23 11.08 -30.43 6.56
N ARG A 24 11.56 -29.63 5.60
CA ARG A 24 11.91 -28.22 5.83
C ARG A 24 10.76 -27.29 5.43
N LYS A 25 9.50 -27.72 5.61
CA LYS A 25 8.40 -26.77 5.80
C LYS A 25 8.71 -25.92 7.03
N SER A 26 9.05 -24.66 6.80
CA SER A 26 8.83 -23.64 7.81
C SER A 26 7.38 -23.78 8.29
N ALA A 27 7.17 -23.95 9.58
CA ALA A 27 5.85 -24.01 10.20
C ALA A 27 5.02 -22.71 10.02
N ALA A 28 5.51 -21.74 9.25
CA ALA A 28 4.74 -20.60 8.81
C ALA A 28 4.08 -20.92 7.47
N GLY A 29 2.91 -21.58 7.54
CA GLY A 29 1.86 -21.34 6.53
C GLY A 29 1.51 -19.85 6.49
N ASP A 30 0.61 -19.44 5.60
CA ASP A 30 0.08 -18.08 5.56
C ASP A 30 -0.71 -17.80 6.85
N VAL A 31 -0.02 -17.44 7.93
CA VAL A 31 -0.63 -17.19 9.23
C VAL A 31 -1.43 -15.90 9.10
N ARG A 32 -2.74 -16.00 9.36
CA ARG A 32 -3.67 -14.87 9.37
C ARG A 32 -3.91 -14.44 10.82
N PRO A 33 -3.20 -13.42 11.33
CA PRO A 33 -3.49 -12.88 12.64
C PRO A 33 -4.76 -12.05 12.66
N GLU A 34 -5.26 -11.89 13.87
CA GLU A 34 -6.28 -10.93 14.24
C GLU A 34 -5.71 -9.99 15.30
N VAL A 35 -5.96 -8.69 15.14
CA VAL A 35 -5.79 -7.70 16.20
C VAL A 35 -7.07 -7.71 17.04
N LEU A 36 -7.02 -8.32 18.24
CA LEU A 36 -8.22 -8.47 19.08
C LEU A 36 -8.59 -7.19 19.81
N ASN A 37 -7.57 -6.50 20.34
CA ASN A 37 -7.75 -5.26 21.09
C ASN A 37 -6.48 -4.42 21.03
N VAL A 38 -6.65 -3.10 21.10
CA VAL A 38 -5.55 -2.15 21.15
C VAL A 38 -5.88 -1.07 22.18
N SER A 39 -4.92 -0.74 23.04
CA SER A 39 -4.99 0.37 23.99
C SER A 39 -3.93 1.43 23.67
N THR A 40 -3.78 2.44 24.53
CA THR A 40 -2.74 3.47 24.39
C THR A 40 -1.32 2.93 24.54
N SER A 41 -1.16 1.75 25.17
CA SER A 41 0.16 1.18 25.48
C SER A 41 0.26 -0.34 25.28
N GLN A 42 -0.80 -0.99 24.83
CA GLN A 42 -0.83 -2.44 24.62
C GLN A 42 -1.61 -2.82 23.36
N ALA A 43 -1.32 -4.00 22.81
CA ALA A 43 -2.10 -4.59 21.73
C ALA A 43 -2.10 -6.12 21.86
N THR A 44 -3.25 -6.75 21.60
CA THR A 44 -3.41 -8.21 21.64
C THR A 44 -3.51 -8.76 20.23
N ILE A 45 -2.56 -9.62 19.87
CA ILE A 45 -2.49 -10.29 18.57
C ILE A 45 -2.79 -11.77 18.77
N ALA A 46 -3.75 -12.31 18.03
CA ALA A 46 -4.13 -13.71 18.12
C ALA A 46 -4.14 -14.40 16.75
N TRP A 47 -3.89 -15.71 16.73
CA TRP A 47 -4.00 -16.52 15.52
C TRP A 47 -4.14 -18.01 15.84
N LEU A 48 -4.65 -18.77 14.86
CA LEU A 48 -4.72 -20.23 14.92
C LEU A 48 -3.56 -20.85 14.12
N SER A 49 -3.10 -22.02 14.53
CA SER A 49 -2.11 -22.82 13.82
C SER A 49 -2.50 -24.30 13.84
N GLU A 50 -2.16 -25.00 12.75
CA GLU A 50 -2.43 -26.45 12.62
C GLU A 50 -1.53 -27.28 13.55
N THR A 51 -0.29 -26.83 13.75
CA THR A 51 0.70 -27.51 14.59
C THR A 51 0.93 -26.72 15.87
N PRO A 52 0.85 -27.32 17.07
CA PRO A 52 1.14 -26.61 18.31
C PRO A 52 2.60 -26.14 18.40
N TYR A 53 2.82 -24.87 18.72
CA TYR A 53 4.15 -24.32 19.02
C TYR A 53 4.04 -23.16 20.00
N LYS A 54 5.17 -22.55 20.36
CA LYS A 54 5.19 -21.33 21.18
C LYS A 54 5.17 -20.08 20.30
N GLY A 55 4.03 -19.42 20.23
CA GLY A 55 3.76 -18.22 19.46
C GLY A 55 4.70 -17.06 19.81
N LYS A 56 5.18 -16.37 18.77
CA LYS A 56 6.08 -15.21 18.94
C LYS A 56 5.71 -14.12 17.94
N VAL A 57 5.48 -12.91 18.45
CA VAL A 57 5.22 -11.72 17.65
C VAL A 57 6.44 -10.80 17.71
N PHE A 58 6.91 -10.38 16.55
CA PHE A 58 7.89 -9.31 16.43
C PHE A 58 7.21 -8.02 16.01
N TYR A 59 7.67 -6.89 16.54
CA TYR A 59 7.06 -5.59 16.25
C TYR A 59 8.09 -4.45 16.31
N LYS A 60 7.80 -3.36 15.61
CA LYS A 60 8.52 -2.08 15.69
C LYS A 60 7.63 -0.93 15.24
N PRO A 61 7.90 0.33 15.64
CA PRO A 61 7.19 1.48 15.07
C PRO A 61 7.30 1.48 13.54
N ALA A 62 6.19 1.75 12.85
CA ALA A 62 6.13 1.73 11.40
C ALA A 62 7.10 2.78 10.81
N GLY A 63 7.79 2.43 9.72
CA GLY A 63 8.80 3.30 9.11
C GLY A 63 10.09 3.50 9.93
N SER A 64 10.23 2.84 11.09
CA SER A 64 11.42 2.97 11.94
C SER A 64 12.54 2.00 11.55
N ASN A 65 13.79 2.46 11.71
CA ASN A 65 15.01 1.66 11.62
C ASN A 65 15.40 0.99 12.94
N ILE A 66 14.59 1.14 13.99
CA ILE A 66 14.82 0.49 15.29
C ILE A 66 14.76 -1.04 15.12
N LYS A 67 15.66 -1.74 15.82
CA LYS A 67 15.68 -3.20 15.87
C LYS A 67 14.34 -3.71 16.40
N PRO A 68 13.70 -4.70 15.74
CA PRO A 68 12.40 -5.19 16.19
C PRO A 68 12.49 -5.86 17.55
N LEU A 69 11.49 -5.58 18.38
CA LEU A 69 11.27 -6.24 19.65
C LEU A 69 10.45 -7.51 19.41
N GLY A 70 10.60 -8.51 20.28
CA GLY A 70 9.87 -9.78 20.17
C GLY A 70 9.20 -10.13 21.49
N VAL A 71 7.92 -10.45 21.43
CA VAL A 71 7.12 -10.96 22.56
C VAL A 71 6.75 -12.41 22.26
N VAL A 72 6.92 -13.27 23.27
CA VAL A 72 6.54 -14.68 23.20
C VAL A 72 5.29 -14.86 24.05
N GLU A 73 4.36 -15.69 23.61
CA GLU A 73 3.18 -16.01 24.41
C GLU A 73 3.56 -16.61 25.78
N THR A 74 2.72 -16.38 26.77
CA THR A 74 2.95 -16.80 28.16
C THR A 74 2.72 -18.29 28.36
N PHE A 75 1.79 -18.88 27.62
CA PHE A 75 1.38 -20.28 27.75
C PHE A 75 2.33 -21.26 27.02
N GLY A 76 2.17 -22.56 27.32
CA GLY A 76 2.92 -23.63 26.66
C GLY A 76 2.54 -23.81 25.18
N PRO A 77 3.19 -24.72 24.43
CA PRO A 77 2.90 -24.93 23.02
C PRO A 77 1.42 -25.19 22.76
N SER A 78 0.82 -24.38 21.87
CA SER A 78 -0.61 -24.39 21.60
C SER A 78 -0.86 -24.22 20.11
N GLY A 79 -1.99 -24.73 19.60
CA GLY A 79 -2.51 -24.40 18.26
C GLY A 79 -3.32 -23.10 18.23
N ARG A 80 -3.49 -22.47 19.40
CA ARG A 80 -4.21 -21.22 19.64
C ARG A 80 -3.24 -20.27 20.31
N HIS A 81 -2.91 -19.19 19.62
CA HIS A 81 -1.91 -18.24 20.09
C HIS A 81 -2.54 -16.90 20.39
N GLU A 82 -2.18 -16.34 21.54
CA GLU A 82 -2.54 -15.00 21.95
C GLU A 82 -1.31 -14.32 22.56
N VAL A 83 -0.90 -13.20 21.98
CA VAL A 83 0.29 -12.46 22.39
C VAL A 83 -0.10 -11.02 22.71
N VAL A 84 0.07 -10.64 23.96
CA VAL A 84 -0.12 -9.26 24.44
C VAL A 84 1.20 -8.51 24.37
N ILE A 85 1.26 -7.52 23.49
CA ILE A 85 2.37 -6.59 23.38
C ILE A 85 2.14 -5.44 24.36
N THR A 86 3.15 -5.09 25.15
CA THR A 86 3.06 -4.01 26.16
C THR A 86 4.15 -2.96 25.96
N GLY A 87 4.00 -1.79 26.59
CA GLY A 87 4.98 -0.69 26.50
C GLY A 87 4.95 0.05 25.17
N LEU A 88 3.84 -0.02 24.45
CA LEU A 88 3.64 0.72 23.21
C LEU A 88 3.47 2.22 23.48
N ARG A 89 3.80 3.04 22.49
CA ARG A 89 3.57 4.49 22.53
C ARG A 89 2.15 4.80 22.07
N VAL A 90 1.52 5.81 22.67
CA VAL A 90 0.19 6.32 22.28
C VAL A 90 0.19 6.85 20.83
N SER A 91 -0.94 6.76 20.13
CA SER A 91 -1.11 7.27 18.75
C SER A 91 -0.02 6.84 17.76
N THR A 92 0.54 5.64 17.92
CA THR A 92 1.70 5.19 17.17
C THR A 92 1.35 3.97 16.34
N ARG A 93 1.69 4.01 15.05
CA ARG A 93 1.56 2.87 14.15
C ARG A 93 2.73 1.91 14.35
N TYR A 94 2.43 0.63 14.46
CA TYR A 94 3.41 -0.45 14.57
C TYR A 94 3.32 -1.38 13.38
N THR A 95 4.46 -1.85 12.89
CA THR A 95 4.54 -2.99 11.97
C THR A 95 4.89 -4.23 12.77
N TYR A 96 4.15 -5.32 12.57
CA TYR A 96 4.35 -6.59 13.27
C TYR A 96 4.33 -7.80 12.33
N TRP A 97 4.88 -8.93 12.80
CA TRP A 97 4.85 -10.22 12.12
C TRP A 97 5.02 -11.37 13.10
N ILE A 98 4.62 -12.57 12.68
CA ILE A 98 4.62 -13.77 13.52
C ILE A 98 5.81 -14.65 13.16
N GLY A 99 6.62 -15.00 14.15
CA GLY A 99 7.78 -15.87 13.99
C GLY A 99 8.67 -15.44 12.83
N ASN A 100 8.85 -16.36 11.86
CA ASN A 100 9.66 -16.14 10.65
C ASN A 100 8.83 -15.78 9.41
N SER A 101 7.54 -15.45 9.58
CA SER A 101 6.66 -15.06 8.46
C SER A 101 7.24 -13.85 7.71
N LYS A 102 7.10 -13.87 6.38
CA LYS A 102 7.46 -12.72 5.52
C LYS A 102 6.35 -11.66 5.49
N ASN A 103 5.13 -12.02 5.88
CA ASN A 103 4.01 -11.09 5.92
C ASN A 103 4.28 -10.00 6.98
N ARG A 104 3.88 -8.77 6.67
CA ARG A 104 4.01 -7.61 7.55
C ARG A 104 2.65 -6.98 7.70
N PHE A 105 2.18 -6.95 8.93
CA PHE A 105 0.90 -6.38 9.30
C PHE A 105 1.13 -5.09 10.08
N GLN A 106 0.10 -4.26 10.22
CA GLN A 106 0.21 -3.00 10.93
C GLN A 106 -1.01 -2.72 11.77
N PHE A 107 -0.84 -2.21 12.98
CA PHE A 107 -1.93 -1.68 13.80
C PHE A 107 -1.52 -0.32 14.37
N GLN A 108 -2.49 0.44 14.86
CA GLN A 108 -2.27 1.75 15.48
C GLN A 108 -2.77 1.73 16.91
N THR A 109 -1.94 2.18 17.85
CA THR A 109 -2.37 2.37 19.25
C THR A 109 -3.36 3.50 19.40
N GLN A 110 -4.24 3.39 20.39
CA GLN A 110 -5.29 4.38 20.63
C GLN A 110 -4.71 5.79 20.80
N PRO A 111 -5.47 6.84 20.44
CA PRO A 111 -5.14 8.20 20.79
C PRO A 111 -5.16 8.42 22.31
N GLY A 112 -4.52 9.51 22.73
CA GLY A 112 -4.77 10.02 24.07
C GLY A 112 -6.24 10.45 24.24
N PRO A 113 -6.70 10.74 25.47
CA PRO A 113 -8.09 11.13 25.75
C PRO A 113 -8.60 12.36 24.99
N THR A 114 -7.69 13.16 24.41
CA THR A 114 -8.02 14.37 23.63
C THR A 114 -7.58 14.29 22.17
N GLY A 115 -7.12 13.13 21.70
CA GLY A 115 -6.69 12.97 20.32
C GLY A 115 -7.88 12.63 19.41
N PRO A 116 -8.01 13.26 18.24
CA PRO A 116 -9.08 12.93 17.31
C PRO A 116 -8.83 11.57 16.66
N PHE A 117 -9.91 10.87 16.32
CA PHE A 117 -9.86 9.60 15.60
C PHE A 117 -11.20 9.33 14.91
N SER A 118 -11.20 8.33 14.03
CA SER A 118 -12.41 7.89 13.34
C SER A 118 -12.59 6.38 13.45
N PHE A 119 -13.84 5.92 13.46
CA PHE A 119 -14.19 4.51 13.39
C PHE A 119 -15.31 4.28 12.37
N LEU A 120 -15.45 3.04 11.89
CA LEU A 120 -16.53 2.67 10.97
C LEU A 120 -17.63 1.91 11.70
N LEU A 121 -18.88 2.30 11.45
CA LEU A 121 -20.06 1.49 11.69
C LEU A 121 -20.45 0.83 10.36
N ALA A 122 -20.61 -0.49 10.35
CA ALA A 122 -20.96 -1.22 9.14
C ALA A 122 -22.17 -2.13 9.39
N ALA A 123 -23.12 -2.12 8.46
CA ALA A 123 -24.32 -2.96 8.50
C ALA A 123 -24.65 -3.54 7.12
N GLY A 124 -25.36 -4.67 7.08
CA GLY A 124 -25.66 -5.41 5.86
C GLY A 124 -24.43 -6.12 5.26
N ASN A 125 -24.49 -6.42 3.95
CA ASN A 125 -23.43 -7.14 3.23
C ASN A 125 -22.34 -6.18 2.75
N ILE A 126 -21.39 -5.87 3.62
CA ILE A 126 -20.30 -4.92 3.35
C ILE A 126 -19.00 -5.59 2.88
N GLY A 127 -18.96 -6.93 2.86
CA GLY A 127 -17.73 -7.71 2.85
C GLY A 127 -16.76 -7.41 1.70
N GLU A 128 -17.27 -7.28 0.48
CA GLU A 128 -16.44 -7.01 -0.70
C GLU A 128 -15.85 -5.58 -0.70
N ARG A 129 -16.50 -4.64 -0.01
CA ARG A 129 -16.08 -3.22 0.07
C ARG A 129 -15.20 -2.92 1.28
N MET A 130 -15.16 -3.79 2.29
CA MET A 130 -14.46 -3.52 3.56
C MET A 130 -12.98 -3.16 3.41
N VAL A 131 -12.25 -3.85 2.53
CA VAL A 131 -10.83 -3.56 2.30
C VAL A 131 -10.65 -2.15 1.74
N SER A 132 -11.50 -1.77 0.78
CA SER A 132 -11.50 -0.43 0.17
C SER A 132 -11.85 0.63 1.22
N LEU A 133 -12.89 0.41 2.02
CA LEU A 133 -13.34 1.35 3.05
C LEU A 133 -12.28 1.58 4.13
N VAL A 134 -11.66 0.50 4.63
CA VAL A 134 -10.59 0.61 5.62
C VAL A 134 -9.36 1.32 5.04
N SER A 135 -9.04 1.07 3.77
CA SER A 135 -7.88 1.68 3.12
C SER A 135 -8.09 3.17 2.81
N SER A 136 -9.32 3.58 2.49
CA SER A 136 -9.67 4.96 2.15
C SER A 136 -9.96 5.82 3.39
N GLU A 137 -10.75 5.30 4.32
CA GLU A 137 -11.20 6.04 5.51
C GLU A 137 -10.23 5.92 6.70
N VAL A 138 -9.34 4.93 6.68
CA VAL A 138 -8.30 4.69 7.69
C VAL A 138 -8.86 4.70 9.13
N PRO A 139 -9.92 3.93 9.44
CA PRO A 139 -10.50 3.90 10.77
C PRO A 139 -9.58 3.20 11.76
N GLU A 140 -9.71 3.56 13.04
CA GLU A 140 -8.98 2.90 14.11
C GLU A 140 -9.59 1.56 14.53
N PHE A 141 -10.90 1.38 14.34
CA PHE A 141 -11.62 0.13 14.52
C PHE A 141 -12.92 0.10 13.71
N VAL A 142 -13.53 -1.08 13.59
CA VAL A 142 -14.83 -1.28 12.93
C VAL A 142 -15.81 -1.88 13.93
N ILE A 143 -17.06 -1.43 13.86
CA ILE A 143 -18.19 -2.05 14.51
C ILE A 143 -19.09 -2.65 13.43
N SER A 144 -19.15 -3.98 13.42
CA SER A 144 -20.07 -4.74 12.58
C SER A 144 -21.39 -4.92 13.31
N LEU A 145 -22.46 -4.36 12.75
CA LEU A 145 -23.83 -4.50 13.23
C LEU A 145 -24.60 -5.60 12.48
N THR A 146 -23.98 -6.22 11.46
CA THR A 146 -24.53 -7.38 10.77
C THR A 146 -24.31 -8.65 11.60
N GLU A 147 -25.35 -9.49 11.72
CA GLU A 147 -25.18 -10.84 12.22
C GLU A 147 -24.21 -11.61 11.30
N ALA A 148 -23.08 -12.07 11.85
CA ALA A 148 -22.12 -12.84 11.10
C ALA A 148 -22.72 -14.21 10.75
N ASN A 149 -23.38 -14.32 9.59
CA ASN A 149 -23.86 -15.59 9.08
C ASN A 149 -22.62 -16.48 8.83
N GLN A 150 -22.57 -17.63 9.49
CA GLN A 150 -21.33 -18.38 9.81
C GLN A 150 -20.60 -19.02 8.59
N GLN A 151 -20.95 -18.68 7.35
CA GLN A 151 -20.39 -19.32 6.15
C GLN A 151 -19.23 -18.56 5.48
N THR A 152 -19.02 -17.26 5.73
CA THR A 152 -17.86 -16.50 5.18
C THR A 152 -17.41 -15.36 6.11
N ASP A 153 -16.14 -15.35 6.54
CA ASP A 153 -15.56 -14.23 7.31
C ASP A 153 -15.17 -13.07 6.39
N CYS A 154 -16.12 -12.15 6.20
CA CYS A 154 -15.98 -10.96 5.37
C CYS A 154 -14.92 -9.95 5.85
N PHE A 155 -14.44 -10.07 7.10
CA PHE A 155 -13.40 -9.20 7.65
C PHE A 155 -12.00 -9.81 7.62
N SER A 156 -11.85 -11.03 7.10
CA SER A 156 -10.59 -11.80 7.15
C SER A 156 -9.37 -11.05 6.59
N GLN A 157 -9.56 -10.16 5.62
CA GLN A 157 -8.48 -9.35 5.03
C GLN A 157 -8.09 -8.13 5.86
N VAL A 158 -8.98 -7.61 6.72
CA VAL A 158 -8.77 -6.39 7.51
C VAL A 158 -8.44 -6.65 8.98
N ARG A 159 -8.84 -7.81 9.55
CA ARG A 159 -8.51 -8.24 10.92
C ARG A 159 -7.02 -8.19 11.30
N PRO A 160 -6.06 -8.41 10.38
CA PRO A 160 -4.65 -8.23 10.71
C PRO A 160 -4.24 -6.76 10.97
N TYR A 161 -5.12 -5.81 10.67
CA TYR A 161 -4.80 -4.39 10.70
C TYR A 161 -5.60 -3.58 11.72
N ILE A 162 -6.85 -3.97 11.94
CA ILE A 162 -7.78 -3.24 12.78
C ILE A 162 -8.66 -4.20 13.61
N PRO A 163 -9.00 -3.85 14.85
CA PRO A 163 -9.93 -4.63 15.65
C PRO A 163 -11.38 -4.46 15.14
N ILE A 164 -12.12 -5.57 15.20
CA ILE A 164 -13.52 -5.64 14.79
C ILE A 164 -14.36 -5.96 16.03
N TYR A 165 -15.34 -5.11 16.29
CA TYR A 165 -16.30 -5.26 17.38
C TYR A 165 -17.70 -5.52 16.81
N GLY A 166 -18.58 -6.11 17.59
CA GLY A 166 -19.99 -6.24 17.28
C GLY A 166 -20.85 -6.16 18.54
N PRO A 167 -22.17 -6.40 18.44
CA PRO A 167 -23.09 -6.25 19.56
C PRO A 167 -22.73 -7.05 20.83
N GLY A 168 -22.00 -8.17 20.68
CA GLY A 168 -21.56 -9.02 21.78
C GLY A 168 -20.09 -8.88 22.18
N GLY A 169 -19.40 -7.78 21.82
CA GLY A 169 -17.99 -7.57 22.15
C GLY A 169 -17.06 -7.72 20.94
N VAL A 170 -15.83 -8.20 21.17
CA VAL A 170 -14.85 -8.46 20.10
C VAL A 170 -15.41 -9.53 19.16
N ASP A 171 -15.60 -9.21 17.88
CA ASP A 171 -15.94 -10.21 16.88
C ASP A 171 -14.66 -10.86 16.37
N SER A 172 -14.44 -12.14 16.68
CA SER A 172 -13.22 -12.84 16.31
C SER A 172 -13.51 -14.32 15.99
N PRO A 173 -13.09 -14.83 14.82
CA PRO A 173 -12.98 -16.26 14.56
C PRO A 173 -12.13 -17.00 15.61
N PHE A 174 -11.00 -16.44 16.03
CA PHE A 174 -10.15 -17.01 17.09
C PHE A 174 -10.94 -17.25 18.39
N LEU A 175 -11.63 -16.24 18.94
CA LEU A 175 -12.41 -16.37 20.18
C LEU A 175 -13.62 -17.31 20.05
N ARG A 176 -14.22 -17.38 18.85
CA ARG A 176 -15.26 -18.38 18.56
C ARG A 176 -14.70 -19.80 18.59
N ALA A 177 -13.52 -20.00 18.02
CA ALA A 177 -12.85 -21.29 18.02
C ALA A 177 -12.36 -21.71 19.43
N THR A 178 -12.09 -20.76 20.34
CA THR A 178 -11.67 -21.06 21.72
C THR A 178 -12.82 -21.47 22.65
N GLY A 179 -14.08 -21.22 22.25
CA GLY A 179 -15.26 -21.45 23.10
C GLY A 179 -15.46 -20.38 24.18
N GLU A 180 -14.67 -19.30 24.15
CA GLU A 180 -14.76 -18.18 25.09
C GLU A 180 -15.92 -17.23 24.77
N ARG A 181 -16.62 -17.45 23.65
CA ARG A 181 -17.88 -16.79 23.35
C ARG A 181 -19.02 -17.57 24.01
N LYS A 182 -19.62 -17.02 25.08
CA LYS A 182 -21.00 -17.38 25.44
C LYS A 182 -21.87 -17.15 24.20
N ALA A 183 -22.84 -18.05 23.98
CA ALA A 183 -23.76 -18.00 22.87
C ALA A 183 -24.32 -16.58 22.64
N VAL A 184 -24.63 -16.29 21.38
CA VAL A 184 -25.28 -15.07 20.87
C VAL A 184 -26.57 -14.71 21.62
N ASP A 185 -27.06 -15.59 22.50
CA ASP A 185 -28.23 -15.45 23.37
C ASP A 185 -28.05 -14.49 24.57
N SER A 186 -26.91 -13.82 24.71
CA SER A 186 -26.77 -12.69 25.64
C SER A 186 -26.38 -11.43 24.87
N VAL A 187 -27.38 -10.71 24.34
CA VAL A 187 -27.28 -9.28 24.02
C VAL A 187 -27.05 -8.56 25.34
N GLY A 188 -25.80 -8.60 25.80
CA GLY A 188 -25.37 -8.10 27.08
C GLY A 188 -25.02 -6.62 26.97
N LEU A 189 -25.38 -5.87 28.01
CA LEU A 189 -24.87 -4.53 28.23
C LEU A 189 -23.34 -4.57 28.33
N TRP A 190 -22.64 -3.98 27.36
CA TRP A 190 -21.18 -3.84 27.39
C TRP A 190 -20.73 -2.51 26.79
N LYS A 191 -19.46 -2.17 27.00
CA LYS A 191 -18.90 -0.89 26.55
C LYS A 191 -17.54 -1.06 25.89
N LEU A 192 -17.26 -0.19 24.94
CA LEU A 192 -15.95 0.02 24.34
C LEU A 192 -15.44 1.41 24.74
N ASP A 193 -14.31 1.45 25.43
CA ASP A 193 -13.58 2.68 25.74
C ASP A 193 -12.44 2.83 24.73
N TRP A 194 -12.44 3.92 23.94
CA TRP A 194 -11.42 4.19 22.92
C TRP A 194 -11.08 5.67 22.87
N GLY A 195 -9.85 6.04 23.27
CA GLY A 195 -9.47 7.45 23.40
C GLY A 195 -10.39 8.20 24.38
N GLY A 196 -11.01 9.29 23.91
CA GLY A 196 -12.00 10.07 24.66
C GLY A 196 -13.46 9.67 24.42
N LEU A 197 -13.72 8.57 23.70
CA LEU A 197 -15.05 8.00 23.47
C LEU A 197 -15.33 6.83 24.40
N ARG A 198 -16.54 6.80 24.96
CA ARG A 198 -17.17 5.56 25.43
C ARG A 198 -18.37 5.25 24.57
N LEU A 199 -18.38 4.05 24.00
CA LEU A 199 -19.49 3.53 23.23
C LEU A 199 -20.16 2.40 23.99
N ILE A 200 -21.45 2.55 24.26
CA ILE A 200 -22.22 1.60 25.08
C ILE A 200 -23.18 0.85 24.16
N PHE A 201 -23.11 -0.47 24.19
CA PHE A 201 -24.05 -1.34 23.48
C PHE A 201 -25.14 -1.72 24.47
N ALA A 202 -26.35 -1.19 24.25
CA ALA A 202 -27.46 -1.32 25.18
C ALA A 202 -28.76 -1.61 24.41
N ASP A 203 -29.39 -2.74 24.72
CA ASP A 203 -30.70 -3.09 24.22
C ASP A 203 -31.75 -2.87 25.32
N GLY A 204 -32.37 -1.68 25.35
CA GLY A 204 -33.51 -1.36 26.21
C GLY A 204 -33.33 -1.46 27.73
N SER A 205 -32.11 -1.64 28.27
CA SER A 205 -31.91 -1.90 29.71
C SER A 205 -31.68 -0.63 30.56
N ASP A 206 -32.50 -0.51 31.61
CA ASP A 206 -32.33 0.29 32.84
C ASP A 206 -30.90 0.33 33.43
N LYS A 207 -30.10 -0.72 33.22
CA LYS A 207 -28.74 -0.86 33.74
C LYS A 207 -27.71 0.03 33.05
N ILE A 208 -28.06 0.71 31.96
CA ILE A 208 -27.14 1.61 31.23
C ILE A 208 -26.57 2.73 32.12
N THR A 209 -27.33 3.15 33.14
CA THR A 209 -26.93 4.16 34.14
C THR A 209 -25.54 3.87 34.74
N THR A 210 -25.24 2.61 35.02
CA THR A 210 -23.95 2.18 35.59
C THR A 210 -22.76 2.35 34.64
N MET A 211 -23.00 2.54 33.34
CA MET A 211 -21.96 2.66 32.31
C MET A 211 -21.75 4.09 31.81
N LEU A 212 -22.68 5.01 32.11
CA LEU A 212 -22.59 6.42 31.72
C LEU A 212 -21.50 7.18 32.51
N ASP A 213 -21.23 6.76 33.74
CA ASP A 213 -20.17 7.36 34.55
C ASP A 213 -18.77 6.93 34.04
N ALA A 214 -18.06 7.87 33.43
CA ALA A 214 -16.75 7.65 32.82
C ALA A 214 -15.77 8.78 33.18
N PRO A 215 -14.71 8.52 33.96
CA PRO A 215 -13.77 9.58 34.35
C PRO A 215 -12.90 10.13 33.22
N ALA A 216 -12.89 9.50 32.03
CA ALA A 216 -11.98 9.83 30.92
C ALA A 216 -12.66 10.13 29.57
N ALA A 217 -13.98 9.96 29.44
CA ALA A 217 -14.67 10.18 28.17
C ALA A 217 -15.20 11.62 28.08
N HIS A 218 -14.90 12.35 27.00
CA HIS A 218 -15.53 13.63 26.67
C HIS A 218 -16.77 13.45 25.78
N THR A 219 -17.06 12.21 25.37
CA THR A 219 -18.18 11.86 24.51
C THR A 219 -18.66 10.46 24.83
N LEU A 220 -19.97 10.33 25.04
CA LEU A 220 -20.65 9.05 25.15
C LEU A 220 -21.49 8.81 23.89
N GLY A 221 -21.43 7.61 23.35
CA GLY A 221 -22.33 7.13 22.29
C GLY A 221 -23.06 5.87 22.75
N VAL A 222 -24.25 5.65 22.24
CA VAL A 222 -25.03 4.43 22.50
C VAL A 222 -25.34 3.73 21.17
N ILE A 223 -25.20 2.41 21.13
CA ILE A 223 -25.68 1.55 20.05
C ILE A 223 -26.86 0.74 20.58
N SER A 224 -28.00 0.81 19.87
CA SER A 224 -29.23 0.12 20.24
C SER A 224 -29.90 -0.56 19.05
N SER A 225 -30.61 -1.67 19.31
CA SER A 225 -31.27 -2.52 18.31
C SER A 225 -32.78 -2.36 18.23
N THR A 226 -33.41 -1.62 19.15
CA THR A 226 -34.86 -1.74 19.43
C THR A 226 -35.68 -0.46 19.28
N ILE A 227 -35.13 0.60 18.68
CA ILE A 227 -35.79 1.90 18.66
C ILE A 227 -36.29 2.22 17.25
N GLU A 228 -37.59 2.48 17.10
CA GLU A 228 -38.07 3.13 15.88
C GLU A 228 -37.62 4.59 15.88
N ILE A 229 -37.11 5.07 14.73
CA ILE A 229 -36.63 6.46 14.58
C ILE A 229 -37.83 7.37 14.33
N ASP A 230 -38.70 7.46 15.33
CA ASP A 230 -39.84 8.37 15.41
C ASP A 230 -39.73 9.22 16.67
N LYS A 231 -40.02 10.53 16.54
CA LYS A 231 -39.84 11.49 17.64
C LYS A 231 -40.66 11.15 18.87
N GLU A 232 -41.91 10.72 18.67
CA GLU A 232 -42.83 10.45 19.77
C GLU A 232 -42.56 9.07 20.38
N ALA A 233 -42.19 8.08 19.57
CA ALA A 233 -41.73 6.78 20.07
C ALA A 233 -40.47 6.92 20.94
N ILE A 234 -39.46 7.67 20.50
CA ILE A 234 -38.20 7.84 21.23
C ILE A 234 -38.42 8.51 22.60
N LYS A 235 -39.23 9.58 22.65
CA LYS A 235 -39.53 10.30 23.90
C LYS A 235 -40.17 9.43 24.97
N GLN A 236 -40.90 8.38 24.56
CA GLN A 236 -41.55 7.44 25.47
C GLN A 236 -40.61 6.35 25.98
N THR A 237 -39.39 6.23 25.44
CA THR A 237 -38.43 5.21 25.88
C THR A 237 -37.77 5.58 27.20
N GLU A 238 -37.61 4.58 28.08
CA GLU A 238 -36.85 4.73 29.32
C GLU A 238 -35.40 5.13 29.02
N LEU A 239 -34.80 4.58 27.96
CA LEU A 239 -33.46 4.95 27.51
C LEU A 239 -33.34 6.46 27.30
N HIS A 240 -34.21 7.09 26.51
CA HIS A 240 -34.14 8.53 26.24
C HIS A 240 -34.20 9.35 27.54
N SER A 241 -35.10 9.00 28.46
CA SER A 241 -35.22 9.68 29.75
C SER A 241 -33.93 9.61 30.59
N ILE A 242 -33.25 8.46 30.58
CA ILE A 242 -31.97 8.25 31.26
C ILE A 242 -30.88 9.13 30.63
N LEU A 243 -30.77 9.13 29.30
CA LEU A 243 -29.74 9.88 28.58
C LEU A 243 -29.89 11.39 28.76
N VAL A 244 -31.12 11.91 28.66
CA VAL A 244 -31.40 13.34 28.88
C VAL A 244 -31.09 13.75 30.33
N THR A 245 -31.44 12.90 31.30
CA THR A 245 -31.12 13.13 32.72
C THR A 245 -29.61 13.17 32.95
N HIS A 246 -28.87 12.25 32.34
CA HIS A 246 -27.40 12.24 32.38
C HIS A 246 -26.80 13.50 31.76
N ASN A 247 -27.22 13.88 30.56
CA ASN A 247 -26.70 15.06 29.86
C ASN A 247 -26.91 16.36 30.64
N LYS A 248 -28.04 16.48 31.35
CA LYS A 248 -28.31 17.61 32.26
C LYS A 248 -27.37 17.62 33.46
N ARG A 249 -27.03 16.46 34.01
CA ARG A 249 -26.15 16.32 35.18
C ARG A 249 -24.67 16.47 34.82
N MET A 250 -24.26 15.98 33.65
CA MET A 250 -22.87 15.84 33.21
C MET A 250 -22.64 16.51 31.84
N PRO A 251 -22.78 17.85 31.72
CA PRO A 251 -22.66 18.55 30.44
C PRO A 251 -21.25 18.46 29.81
N ALA A 252 -20.22 18.13 30.59
CA ALA A 252 -18.85 17.93 30.10
C ALA A 252 -18.63 16.57 29.42
N SER A 253 -19.51 15.60 29.65
CA SER A 253 -19.47 14.26 29.04
C SER A 253 -20.88 13.84 28.61
N PRO A 254 -21.46 14.56 27.63
CA PRO A 254 -22.80 14.26 27.17
C PRO A 254 -22.79 12.97 26.35
N VAL A 255 -23.90 12.25 26.41
CA VAL A 255 -24.36 11.34 25.37
C VAL A 255 -24.65 12.17 24.14
N ALA A 256 -23.74 12.11 23.18
CA ALA A 256 -23.82 12.84 21.93
C ALA A 256 -24.82 12.20 20.97
N PHE A 257 -24.80 10.87 20.89
CA PHE A 257 -25.62 10.16 19.91
C PHE A 257 -26.12 8.80 20.36
N VAL A 258 -27.21 8.38 19.73
CA VAL A 258 -27.72 7.01 19.73
C VAL A 258 -27.77 6.52 18.28
N ALA A 259 -26.91 5.55 17.97
CA ALA A 259 -26.93 4.83 16.70
C ALA A 259 -27.90 3.67 16.82
N VAL A 260 -28.86 3.61 15.91
CA VAL A 260 -29.93 2.60 15.95
C VAL A 260 -29.83 1.69 14.74
N VAL A 261 -29.82 0.38 14.96
CA VAL A 261 -29.97 -0.60 13.88
C VAL A 261 -31.43 -0.53 13.41
N ALA A 262 -31.70 0.13 12.28
CA ALA A 262 -33.05 0.49 11.87
C ALA A 262 -33.32 0.13 10.39
N LYS A 263 -34.59 0.21 9.97
CA LYS A 263 -34.98 0.04 8.57
C LYS A 263 -34.76 1.30 7.72
N SER A 264 -34.64 2.46 8.37
CA SER A 264 -34.41 3.77 7.76
C SER A 264 -33.06 4.35 8.20
N GLU A 265 -32.44 5.15 7.34
CA GLU A 265 -31.20 5.91 7.61
C GLU A 265 -31.49 7.36 8.04
N GLU A 266 -32.71 7.62 8.53
CA GLU A 266 -33.10 8.93 9.04
C GLU A 266 -32.33 9.30 10.31
N SER A 267 -32.21 10.60 10.54
CA SER A 267 -31.62 11.14 11.75
C SER A 267 -32.51 12.22 12.35
N VAL A 268 -32.53 12.29 13.68
CA VAL A 268 -33.38 13.21 14.41
C VAL A 268 -32.71 13.65 15.71
N GLU A 269 -32.74 14.96 15.98
CA GLU A 269 -32.29 15.51 17.26
C GLU A 269 -33.48 15.66 18.20
N ILE A 270 -33.36 15.13 19.43
CA ILE A 270 -34.38 15.22 20.47
C ILE A 270 -33.68 15.55 21.79
N ASP A 271 -34.05 16.66 22.41
CA ASP A 271 -33.51 17.13 23.69
C ASP A 271 -31.97 17.15 23.77
N GLY A 272 -31.32 17.48 22.64
CA GLY A 272 -29.86 17.58 22.53
C GLY A 272 -29.13 16.25 22.36
N VAL A 273 -29.86 15.15 22.13
CA VAL A 273 -29.30 13.84 21.77
C VAL A 273 -29.61 13.55 20.29
N GLN A 274 -28.59 13.22 19.51
CA GLN A 274 -28.76 12.89 18.10
C GLN A 274 -29.03 11.39 17.91
N TYR A 275 -30.20 11.06 17.40
CA TYR A 275 -30.55 9.70 16.97
C TYR A 275 -30.29 9.57 15.48
N PHE A 276 -29.69 8.46 15.04
CA PHE A 276 -29.56 8.17 13.61
C PHE A 276 -29.62 6.67 13.33
N GLY A 277 -30.21 6.34 12.20
CA GLY A 277 -30.41 4.98 11.75
C GLY A 277 -29.27 4.46 10.90
N ILE A 278 -28.94 3.19 11.13
CA ILE A 278 -28.01 2.43 10.31
C ILE A 278 -28.82 1.31 9.69
N GLY A 279 -29.07 1.41 8.38
CA GLY A 279 -29.94 0.52 7.63
C GLY A 279 -29.47 -0.93 7.68
N ALA A 280 -30.31 -1.84 8.18
CA ALA A 280 -30.06 -3.28 8.10
C ALA A 280 -31.22 -4.10 7.50
N GLY A 281 -32.34 -3.47 7.08
CA GLY A 281 -33.49 -4.24 6.60
C GLY A 281 -34.75 -3.48 6.15
N GLY A 282 -34.64 -2.38 5.41
CA GLY A 282 -35.78 -1.73 4.74
C GLY A 282 -36.18 -2.40 3.42
N GLN A 283 -37.36 -2.10 2.84
CA GLN A 283 -37.87 -2.71 1.58
C GLN A 283 -36.98 -2.52 0.33
N LYS A 284 -35.91 -1.71 0.40
CA LYS A 284 -34.83 -1.66 -0.60
C LYS A 284 -33.78 -2.79 -0.44
N ALA A 285 -33.85 -3.60 0.61
CA ALA A 285 -32.93 -4.69 0.93
C ALA A 285 -33.25 -6.01 0.20
N GLN A 286 -33.91 -5.95 -0.95
CA GLN A 286 -33.81 -7.01 -1.97
C GLN A 286 -32.79 -6.55 -3.01
N GLY A 287 -31.49 -6.71 -2.67
CA GLY A 287 -30.36 -6.50 -3.59
C GLY A 287 -29.47 -5.27 -3.37
N ALA A 288 -29.66 -4.47 -2.30
CA ALA A 288 -28.86 -3.27 -2.06
C ALA A 288 -27.61 -3.53 -1.19
N ASP A 289 -26.49 -2.92 -1.57
CA ASP A 289 -25.16 -2.95 -0.92
C ASP A 289 -25.22 -2.63 0.58
N GLY A 290 -24.31 -3.22 1.38
CA GLY A 290 -24.16 -2.87 2.80
C GLY A 290 -23.82 -1.39 3.01
N ILE A 291 -24.24 -0.84 4.16
CA ILE A 291 -24.06 0.57 4.54
C ILE A 291 -22.84 0.72 5.43
N ALA A 292 -22.05 1.76 5.18
CA ALA A 292 -20.93 2.16 6.02
C ALA A 292 -21.04 3.62 6.44
N VAL A 293 -20.91 3.87 7.75
CA VAL A 293 -20.90 5.20 8.34
C VAL A 293 -19.57 5.41 9.04
N ARG A 294 -18.81 6.44 8.63
CA ARG A 294 -17.62 6.88 9.36
C ARG A 294 -18.03 7.83 10.47
N VAL A 295 -17.59 7.57 11.68
CA VAL A 295 -17.80 8.46 12.82
C VAL A 295 -16.47 9.10 13.19
N ASP A 296 -16.38 10.42 12.99
CA ASP A 296 -15.24 11.24 13.36
C ASP A 296 -15.45 11.79 14.76
N VAL A 297 -14.54 11.48 15.68
CA VAL A 297 -14.61 11.87 17.10
C VAL A 297 -13.48 12.84 17.42
N ASP A 298 -13.85 13.98 17.98
CA ASP A 298 -12.96 14.99 18.54
C ASP A 298 -13.49 15.41 19.93
N VAL A 299 -12.67 16.14 20.70
CA VAL A 299 -13.01 16.63 22.03
C VAL A 299 -14.31 17.43 22.02
N GLU A 300 -14.46 18.29 21.01
CA GLU A 300 -15.56 19.25 20.92
C GLU A 300 -16.62 18.87 19.89
N SER A 301 -16.30 18.00 18.93
CA SER A 301 -17.23 17.66 17.86
C SER A 301 -17.23 16.18 17.51
N VAL A 302 -18.40 15.69 17.10
CA VAL A 302 -18.57 14.34 16.61
C VAL A 302 -19.45 14.39 15.39
N ARG A 303 -19.05 13.74 14.31
CA ARG A 303 -19.78 13.71 13.04
C ARG A 303 -19.89 12.29 12.51
N ALA A 304 -21.07 11.92 12.05
CA ALA A 304 -21.28 10.73 11.24
C ALA A 304 -21.32 11.13 9.76
N VAL A 305 -20.56 10.43 8.93
CA VAL A 305 -20.52 10.59 7.47
C VAL A 305 -21.00 9.28 6.87
N PHE A 306 -22.14 9.32 6.20
CA PHE A 306 -22.66 8.19 5.42
C PHE A 306 -21.84 8.10 4.14
N LEU A 307 -21.07 7.02 3.98
CA LEU A 307 -20.05 6.94 2.93
C LEU A 307 -20.63 6.68 1.54
N ASP A 308 -21.89 6.23 1.46
CA ASP A 308 -22.56 5.93 0.20
C ASP A 308 -23.08 7.19 -0.51
N ASP A 309 -23.55 8.19 0.24
CA ASP A 309 -24.13 9.43 -0.28
C ASP A 309 -23.38 10.71 0.14
N GLY A 310 -22.37 10.59 1.02
CA GLY A 310 -21.59 11.70 1.56
C GLY A 310 -22.36 12.57 2.56
N ARG A 311 -23.54 12.14 3.00
CA ARG A 311 -24.39 12.89 3.93
C ARG A 311 -23.72 12.94 5.31
N GLU A 312 -23.63 14.15 5.86
CA GLU A 312 -23.10 14.37 7.21
C GLU A 312 -24.23 14.58 8.22
N VAL A 313 -24.16 13.88 9.35
CA VAL A 313 -25.00 14.09 10.53
C VAL A 313 -24.10 14.56 11.67
N VAL A 314 -24.41 15.72 12.23
CA VAL A 314 -23.67 16.26 13.37
C VAL A 314 -24.17 15.58 14.64
N LEU A 315 -23.31 14.79 15.27
CA LEU A 315 -23.63 14.02 16.48
C LEU A 315 -23.31 14.80 17.76
N LYS A 316 -22.23 15.58 17.75
CA LYS A 316 -21.88 16.54 18.80
C LYS A 316 -21.40 17.80 18.10
N SER A 317 -22.04 18.92 18.39
CA SER A 317 -21.57 20.22 17.93
C SER A 317 -20.55 20.79 18.92
N PRO A 318 -19.50 21.48 18.46
CA PRO A 318 -18.70 22.34 19.32
C PRO A 318 -19.64 23.30 20.07
N PRO A 319 -19.34 23.64 21.33
CA PRO A 319 -20.09 24.68 22.00
C PRO A 319 -19.78 26.00 21.28
N LEU A 320 -20.62 26.38 20.31
CA LEU A 320 -20.97 27.73 19.87
C LEU A 320 -21.72 27.66 18.51
N LYS A 321 -22.89 28.30 18.48
CA LYS A 321 -23.77 28.47 17.32
C LYS A 321 -23.06 29.26 16.20
N GLU A 322 -23.34 28.90 14.94
CA GLU A 322 -22.82 29.39 13.64
C GLU A 322 -21.41 28.92 13.21
N LYS A 323 -21.33 27.81 12.46
CA LYS A 323 -20.11 27.42 11.71
C LYS A 323 -19.91 28.35 10.50
N ARG A 324 -19.09 29.40 10.64
CA ARG A 324 -18.56 30.18 9.51
C ARG A 324 -17.21 29.58 9.08
N THR A 325 -17.17 28.89 7.93
CA THR A 325 -15.92 28.42 7.30
C THR A 325 -15.49 29.39 6.21
N CYS A 326 -14.19 29.53 5.91
CA CYS A 326 -13.76 30.32 4.75
C CYS A 326 -13.73 29.51 3.43
N THR A 327 -14.90 29.05 3.00
CA THR A 327 -15.04 28.34 1.71
C THR A 327 -14.75 29.26 0.52
N GLU A 328 -15.13 30.53 0.62
CA GLU A 328 -14.86 31.53 -0.42
C GLU A 328 -13.35 31.80 -0.60
N CYS A 329 -12.58 31.84 0.50
CA CYS A 329 -11.13 32.00 0.44
C CYS A 329 -10.47 30.92 -0.43
N ARG A 330 -10.84 29.65 -0.22
CA ARG A 330 -10.34 28.50 -1.00
C ARG A 330 -10.75 28.59 -2.46
N ARG A 331 -12.03 28.91 -2.72
CA ARG A 331 -12.56 29.07 -4.07
C ARG A 331 -11.81 30.12 -4.89
N LEU A 332 -11.34 31.20 -4.26
CA LEU A 332 -10.52 32.22 -4.91
C LEU A 332 -9.13 31.69 -5.28
N ALA A 333 -8.48 30.94 -4.39
CA ALA A 333 -7.19 30.31 -4.67
C ALA A 333 -7.28 29.29 -5.82
N ASP A 334 -8.35 28.49 -5.87
CA ASP A 334 -8.58 27.50 -6.94
C ASP A 334 -8.74 28.15 -8.32
N LYS A 335 -9.31 29.36 -8.36
CA LYS A 335 -9.40 30.18 -9.57
C LYS A 335 -8.10 30.92 -9.93
N GLY A 336 -7.05 30.79 -9.12
CA GLY A 336 -5.78 31.50 -9.30
C GLY A 336 -5.81 32.97 -8.87
N ALA A 337 -6.90 33.44 -8.23
CA ALA A 337 -6.99 34.79 -7.67
C ALA A 337 -6.31 34.81 -6.28
N TYR A 338 -4.99 34.64 -6.28
CA TYR A 338 -4.21 34.38 -5.07
C TYR A 338 -4.17 35.57 -4.11
N GLU A 339 -4.00 36.79 -4.62
CA GLU A 339 -4.02 38.00 -3.80
C GLU A 339 -5.39 38.23 -3.13
N ASP A 340 -6.47 38.03 -3.88
CA ASP A 340 -7.84 38.13 -3.37
C ASP A 340 -8.14 37.04 -2.35
N SER A 341 -7.66 35.82 -2.59
CA SER A 341 -7.76 34.71 -1.64
C SER A 341 -7.05 35.04 -0.32
N VAL A 342 -5.81 35.56 -0.40
CA VAL A 342 -5.05 35.98 0.79
C VAL A 342 -5.78 37.09 1.55
N LYS A 343 -6.37 38.06 0.83
CA LYS A 343 -7.18 39.10 1.45
C LYS A 343 -8.38 38.50 2.19
N ALA A 344 -9.14 37.62 1.54
CA ALA A 344 -10.27 36.95 2.15
C ALA A 344 -9.87 36.14 3.41
N TYR A 345 -8.72 35.47 3.39
CA TYR A 345 -8.23 34.75 4.58
C TYR A 345 -7.85 35.69 5.72
N LYS A 346 -7.25 36.85 5.43
CA LYS A 346 -6.96 37.87 6.46
C LYS A 346 -8.25 38.40 7.08
N ASP A 347 -9.25 38.70 6.25
CA ASP A 347 -10.56 39.17 6.70
C ASP A 347 -11.25 38.11 7.57
N PHE A 348 -11.15 36.83 7.17
CA PHE A 348 -11.65 35.69 7.95
C PHE A 348 -10.99 35.61 9.34
N ILE A 349 -9.65 35.68 9.41
CA ILE A 349 -8.91 35.67 10.67
C ILE A 349 -9.34 36.84 11.58
N ALA A 350 -9.47 38.04 11.01
CA ALA A 350 -9.84 39.24 11.76
C ALA A 350 -11.26 39.17 12.33
N SER A 351 -12.20 38.55 11.60
CA SER A 351 -13.61 38.51 11.96
C SER A 351 -14.03 37.29 12.79
N HIS A 352 -13.12 36.32 13.03
CA HIS A 352 -13.45 35.04 13.67
C HIS A 352 -12.45 34.61 14.75
N GLN A 353 -11.90 35.54 15.54
CA GLN A 353 -10.90 35.24 16.58
C GLN A 353 -11.27 34.02 17.45
N GLY A 354 -10.31 33.13 17.70
CA GLY A 354 -10.52 31.88 18.44
C GLY A 354 -11.14 30.73 17.63
N HIS A 355 -11.52 30.94 16.37
CA HIS A 355 -12.07 29.89 15.52
C HIS A 355 -11.05 28.79 15.15
N PHE A 356 -11.51 27.53 15.13
CA PHE A 356 -10.66 26.35 14.96
C PHE A 356 -9.86 26.34 13.64
N GLN A 357 -10.40 26.91 12.56
CA GLN A 357 -9.72 27.00 11.25
C GLN A 357 -8.76 28.19 11.12
N ILE A 358 -8.54 28.99 12.16
CA ILE A 358 -7.62 30.13 12.03
C ILE A 358 -6.20 29.63 11.75
N SER A 359 -5.73 28.59 12.45
CA SER A 359 -4.40 28.01 12.21
C SER A 359 -4.26 27.50 10.77
N ASP A 360 -5.30 26.89 10.20
CA ASP A 360 -5.37 26.50 8.79
C ASP A 360 -5.28 27.73 7.86
N ALA A 361 -5.97 28.83 8.19
CA ALA A 361 -5.94 30.06 7.41
C ALA A 361 -4.55 30.71 7.41
N TYR A 362 -3.85 30.75 8.54
CA TYR A 362 -2.45 31.19 8.62
C TYR A 362 -1.56 30.37 7.68
N PHE A 363 -1.68 29.04 7.74
CA PHE A 363 -0.91 28.14 6.89
C PHE A 363 -1.26 28.29 5.40
N ALA A 364 -2.54 28.47 5.07
CA ALA A 364 -3.01 28.67 3.71
C ALA A 364 -2.45 29.97 3.11
N ILE A 365 -2.47 31.09 3.85
CA ILE A 365 -1.86 32.35 3.42
C ILE A 365 -0.36 32.15 3.16
N ALA A 366 0.36 31.53 4.11
CA ALA A 366 1.78 31.27 3.98
C ALA A 366 2.09 30.43 2.73
N SER A 367 1.30 29.39 2.48
CA SER A 367 1.47 28.47 1.35
C SER A 367 1.14 29.12 0.00
N ILE A 368 0.17 30.05 -0.05
CA ILE A 368 -0.09 30.84 -1.26
C ILE A 368 1.12 31.72 -1.59
N TYR A 369 1.68 32.41 -0.58
CA TYR A 369 2.89 33.21 -0.79
C TYR A 369 4.11 32.36 -1.19
N ASP A 370 4.28 31.19 -0.56
CA ASP A 370 5.40 30.27 -0.83
C ASP A 370 5.31 29.66 -2.23
N GLU A 371 4.18 29.03 -2.56
CA GLU A 371 4.10 28.13 -3.71
C GLU A 371 3.46 28.73 -4.96
N LYS A 372 2.67 29.80 -4.82
CA LYS A 372 1.91 30.39 -5.93
C LYS A 372 2.47 31.74 -6.34
N LEU A 373 2.69 32.62 -5.36
CA LEU A 373 3.19 33.98 -5.59
C LEU A 373 4.71 34.08 -5.53
N PHE A 374 5.39 33.08 -4.96
CA PHE A 374 6.85 33.07 -4.74
C PHE A 374 7.38 34.30 -3.97
N LYS A 375 6.56 34.80 -3.03
CA LYS A 375 6.86 35.91 -2.12
C LYS A 375 7.34 35.35 -0.78
N PHE A 376 8.58 34.88 -0.76
CA PHE A 376 9.09 34.04 0.33
C PHE A 376 9.26 34.78 1.67
N THR A 377 9.52 36.09 1.64
CA THR A 377 9.61 36.90 2.87
C THR A 377 8.25 36.95 3.57
N GLU A 378 7.17 37.17 2.83
CA GLU A 378 5.81 37.14 3.34
C GLU A 378 5.41 35.74 3.79
N ALA A 379 5.76 34.70 3.02
CA ALA A 379 5.52 33.32 3.43
C ALA A 379 6.16 33.00 4.79
N LEU A 380 7.42 33.38 5.00
CA LEU A 380 8.13 33.22 6.26
C LEU A 380 7.43 33.94 7.41
N GLN A 381 6.98 35.19 7.20
CA GLN A 381 6.24 35.92 8.22
C GLN A 381 4.96 35.19 8.64
N TRP A 382 4.20 34.65 7.69
CA TRP A 382 2.96 33.94 7.99
C TRP A 382 3.20 32.56 8.62
N TYR A 383 4.23 31.83 8.21
CA TYR A 383 4.63 30.60 8.89
C TYR A 383 5.12 30.86 10.31
N SER A 384 5.89 31.92 10.54
CA SER A 384 6.33 32.30 11.90
C SER A 384 5.14 32.66 12.79
N ARG A 385 4.21 33.50 12.31
CA ARG A 385 3.00 33.86 13.06
C ARG A 385 2.17 32.63 13.43
N LEU A 386 2.03 31.66 12.53
CA LEU A 386 1.35 30.40 12.83
C LEU A 386 2.00 29.69 14.03
N LEU A 387 3.33 29.65 14.09
CA LEU A 387 4.06 28.98 15.18
C LEU A 387 4.01 29.75 16.49
N ASP A 388 3.95 31.08 16.42
CA ASP A 388 3.87 31.95 17.60
C ASP A 388 2.47 31.87 18.22
N GLU A 389 1.41 31.96 17.40
CA GLU A 389 0.02 31.94 17.85
C GLU A 389 -0.48 30.51 18.17
N TYR A 390 0.04 29.49 17.46
CA TYR A 390 -0.39 28.10 17.61
C TYR A 390 0.81 27.13 17.80
N PRO A 391 1.58 27.26 18.89
CA PRO A 391 2.83 26.51 19.08
C PRO A 391 2.64 24.99 19.16
N LYS A 392 1.47 24.54 19.62
CA LYS A 392 1.08 23.13 19.70
C LYS A 392 0.18 22.68 18.53
N GLY A 393 0.02 23.50 17.50
CA GLY A 393 -0.83 23.21 16.35
C GLY A 393 -0.29 22.08 15.48
N THR A 394 -1.20 21.33 14.85
CA THR A 394 -0.91 20.18 13.97
C THR A 394 -0.07 20.56 12.74
N LEU A 395 -0.21 21.80 12.25
CA LEU A 395 0.53 22.33 11.10
C LEU A 395 1.93 22.88 11.45
N GLY A 396 2.26 22.97 12.74
CA GLY A 396 3.54 23.50 13.19
C GLY A 396 4.78 22.77 12.64
N PRO A 397 4.82 21.42 12.61
CA PRO A 397 5.93 20.68 11.99
C PRO A 397 6.16 21.04 10.53
N LEU A 398 5.08 21.17 9.74
CA LEU A 398 5.17 21.50 8.31
C LEU A 398 5.64 22.94 8.11
N ALA A 399 5.11 23.90 8.87
CA ALA A 399 5.56 25.29 8.85
C ALA A 399 7.05 25.40 9.20
N ARG A 400 7.53 24.70 10.24
CA ARG A 400 8.96 24.66 10.58
C ARG A 400 9.82 24.09 9.45
N GLN A 401 9.35 23.05 8.76
CA GLN A 401 10.05 22.49 7.61
C GLN A 401 10.16 23.52 6.47
N ARG A 402 9.06 24.21 6.15
CA ARG A 402 9.05 25.26 5.12
C ARG A 402 9.94 26.44 5.50
N ILE A 403 9.86 26.92 6.75
CA ILE A 403 10.76 27.97 7.27
C ILE A 403 12.22 27.52 7.11
N LYS A 404 12.57 26.32 7.57
CA LYS A 404 13.94 25.81 7.44
C LYS A 404 14.39 25.81 5.98
N TYR A 405 13.54 25.34 5.06
CA TYR A 405 13.84 25.32 3.63
C TYR A 405 14.08 26.73 3.08
N LEU A 406 13.12 27.64 3.24
CA LEU A 406 13.22 29.01 2.74
C LEU A 406 14.41 29.75 3.37
N SER A 407 14.61 29.63 4.67
CA SER A 407 15.76 30.25 5.35
C SER A 407 17.10 29.63 4.97
N THR A 408 17.13 28.37 4.51
CA THR A 408 18.38 27.76 4.00
C THR A 408 18.78 28.38 2.66
N TYR A 409 17.81 28.67 1.80
CA TYR A 409 18.02 29.13 0.41
C TYR A 409 17.63 30.61 0.23
N CYS A 410 17.89 31.45 1.24
CA CYS A 410 17.62 32.89 1.23
C CYS A 410 18.76 33.74 0.65
N ASP A 411 19.87 33.11 0.28
CA ASP A 411 20.98 33.75 -0.41
C ASP A 411 20.53 34.43 -1.70
N TYR A 412 21.24 35.50 -2.09
CA TYR A 412 20.87 36.32 -3.26
C TYR A 412 19.43 36.86 -3.21
N ASN A 413 18.90 37.13 -2.02
CA ASN A 413 17.53 37.62 -1.81
C ASN A 413 16.48 36.73 -2.49
N TYR A 414 16.67 35.40 -2.41
CA TYR A 414 15.82 34.37 -3.02
C TYR A 414 15.76 34.34 -4.55
N GLU A 415 16.52 35.18 -5.26
CA GLU A 415 16.44 35.28 -6.73
C GLU A 415 16.63 33.91 -7.44
N PRO A 416 17.63 33.08 -7.09
CA PRO A 416 17.78 31.75 -7.70
C PRO A 416 16.61 30.82 -7.35
N LEU A 417 16.10 30.90 -6.12
CA LEU A 417 15.00 30.08 -5.65
C LEU A 417 13.69 30.41 -6.37
N VAL A 418 13.36 31.70 -6.54
CA VAL A 418 12.15 32.13 -7.26
C VAL A 418 12.16 31.60 -8.69
N GLN A 419 13.28 31.79 -9.40
CA GLN A 419 13.40 31.34 -10.79
C GLN A 419 13.30 29.81 -10.88
N PHE A 420 14.02 29.09 -10.03
CA PHE A 420 14.03 27.63 -10.04
C PHE A 420 12.68 27.02 -9.66
N ASP A 421 12.02 27.51 -8.61
CA ASP A 421 10.73 26.97 -8.17
C ASP A 421 9.62 27.27 -9.19
N ARG A 422 9.64 28.44 -9.86
CA ARG A 422 8.73 28.72 -10.97
C ARG A 422 8.90 27.71 -12.10
N ILE A 423 10.13 27.45 -12.52
CA ILE A 423 10.42 26.48 -13.58
C ILE A 423 9.97 25.08 -13.14
N ARG A 424 10.43 24.59 -11.99
CA ARG A 424 10.23 23.21 -11.55
C ARG A 424 8.77 22.91 -11.20
N LYS A 425 8.06 23.83 -10.51
CA LYS A 425 6.70 23.57 -10.01
C LYS A 425 5.61 23.90 -11.03
N ILE A 426 5.81 24.92 -11.88
CA ILE A 426 4.76 25.41 -12.79
C ILE A 426 5.09 25.05 -14.24
N GLU A 427 6.19 25.58 -14.76
CA GLU A 427 6.46 25.55 -16.20
C GLU A 427 6.80 24.14 -16.69
N PHE A 428 7.65 23.44 -15.93
CA PHE A 428 8.06 22.09 -16.25
C PHE A 428 6.88 21.11 -16.18
N ALA A 429 6.02 21.22 -15.17
CA ALA A 429 4.82 20.38 -15.05
C ALA A 429 3.89 20.53 -16.26
N ARG A 430 3.72 21.75 -16.78
CA ARG A 430 2.87 22.05 -17.94
C ARG A 430 3.49 21.65 -19.27
N LYS A 431 4.81 21.82 -19.41
CA LYS A 431 5.49 21.79 -20.72
C LYS A 431 6.39 20.58 -20.96
N LYS A 432 6.67 19.74 -19.96
CA LYS A 432 7.60 18.60 -20.07
C LYS A 432 7.30 17.61 -21.22
N HIS A 433 6.06 17.54 -21.68
CA HIS A 433 5.64 16.66 -22.77
C HIS A 433 6.02 17.18 -24.16
N ILE A 434 6.39 18.46 -24.28
CA ILE A 434 6.86 19.08 -25.52
C ILE A 434 8.39 19.15 -25.44
N ALA A 435 9.08 18.36 -26.26
CA ALA A 435 10.53 18.18 -26.15
C ALA A 435 11.32 19.49 -26.24
N GLU A 436 10.99 20.36 -27.20
CA GLU A 436 11.68 21.65 -27.39
C GLU A 436 11.49 22.59 -26.19
N GLU A 437 10.25 22.76 -25.71
CA GLU A 437 9.95 23.60 -24.54
C GLU A 437 10.58 23.03 -23.26
N ARG A 438 10.55 21.71 -23.08
CA ARG A 438 11.23 21.03 -21.96
C ARG A 438 12.73 21.33 -21.98
N ASP A 439 13.38 21.14 -23.12
CA ASP A 439 14.83 21.34 -23.24
C ASP A 439 15.20 22.81 -23.01
N LYS A 440 14.38 23.76 -23.48
CA LYS A 440 14.53 25.19 -23.17
C LYS A 440 14.47 25.47 -21.66
N LEU A 441 13.56 24.84 -20.91
CA LEU A 441 13.48 24.98 -19.46
C LEU A 441 14.71 24.39 -18.74
N LEU A 442 15.24 23.25 -19.22
CA LEU A 442 16.45 22.65 -18.64
C LEU A 442 17.68 23.56 -18.85
N VAL A 443 17.82 24.16 -20.05
CA VAL A 443 18.87 25.15 -20.34
C VAL A 443 18.71 26.41 -19.49
N GLN A 444 17.48 26.85 -19.20
CA GLN A 444 17.27 27.95 -18.27
C GLN A 444 17.80 27.61 -16.86
N VAL A 445 17.53 26.40 -16.34
CA VAL A 445 18.08 25.99 -15.04
C VAL A 445 19.61 25.93 -15.06
N GLU A 446 20.23 25.43 -16.13
CA GLU A 446 21.69 25.49 -16.31
C GLU A 446 22.22 26.92 -16.24
N SER A 447 21.52 27.87 -16.87
CA SER A 447 21.91 29.28 -16.85
C SER A 447 21.82 29.89 -15.44
N ILE A 448 20.83 29.47 -14.63
CA ILE A 448 20.68 29.90 -13.22
C ILE A 448 21.85 29.38 -12.40
N ILE A 449 22.20 28.10 -12.54
CA ILE A 449 23.35 27.49 -11.84
C ILE A 449 24.65 28.22 -12.22
N LYS A 450 24.87 28.48 -13.52
CA LYS A 450 26.05 29.20 -14.00
C LYS A 450 26.11 30.64 -13.49
N LYS A 451 24.97 31.31 -13.35
CA LYS A 451 24.88 32.67 -12.83
C LYS A 451 25.09 32.74 -11.32
N TYR A 452 24.65 31.71 -10.58
CA TYR A 452 24.72 31.65 -9.12
C TYR A 452 25.42 30.37 -8.61
N PRO A 453 26.69 30.13 -9.00
CA PRO A 453 27.38 28.87 -8.69
C PRO A 453 27.65 28.71 -7.19
N LEU A 454 27.77 29.79 -6.44
CA LEU A 454 27.96 29.76 -4.98
C LEU A 454 26.64 29.72 -4.21
N SER A 455 25.50 29.67 -4.91
CA SER A 455 24.21 29.58 -4.23
C SER A 455 24.10 28.28 -3.45
N LYS A 456 23.55 28.35 -2.25
CA LYS A 456 23.25 27.15 -1.47
C LYS A 456 22.31 26.20 -2.21
N LEU A 457 21.51 26.73 -3.14
CA LEU A 457 20.58 25.97 -3.97
C LEU A 457 21.24 25.33 -5.20
N ALA A 458 22.42 25.78 -5.63
CA ALA A 458 23.09 25.28 -6.83
C ALA A 458 23.28 23.75 -6.87
N PRO A 459 23.71 23.08 -5.78
CA PRO A 459 23.79 21.62 -5.78
C PRO A 459 22.44 20.94 -5.97
N ALA A 460 21.37 21.49 -5.39
CA ALA A 460 20.01 20.95 -5.52
C ALA A 460 19.45 21.14 -6.94
N MET A 461 19.74 22.27 -7.58
CA MET A 461 19.38 22.52 -8.99
C MET A 461 20.13 21.56 -9.91
N GLN A 462 21.43 21.39 -9.71
CA GLN A 462 22.26 20.47 -10.50
C GLN A 462 21.79 19.02 -10.36
N TYR A 463 21.45 18.60 -9.14
CA TYR A 463 20.87 17.27 -8.88
C TYR A 463 19.51 17.09 -9.57
N TRP A 464 18.64 18.10 -9.49
CA TRP A 464 17.34 18.07 -10.15
C TRP A 464 17.47 17.98 -11.67
N LEU A 465 18.38 18.76 -12.25
CA LEU A 465 18.68 18.78 -13.68
C LEU A 465 19.20 17.42 -14.16
N ALA A 466 20.16 16.83 -13.45
CA ALA A 466 20.69 15.51 -13.76
C ALA A 466 19.60 14.43 -13.74
N ASN A 467 18.67 14.50 -12.79
CA ASN A 467 17.51 13.61 -12.74
C ASN A 467 16.56 13.80 -13.93
N GLN A 468 16.39 15.03 -14.43
CA GLN A 468 15.60 15.25 -15.65
C GLN A 468 16.31 14.66 -16.87
N TYR A 469 17.62 14.87 -16.98
CA TYR A 469 18.41 14.28 -18.06
C TYR A 469 18.41 12.76 -18.03
N ARG A 470 18.35 12.12 -16.85
CA ARG A 470 18.31 10.66 -16.74
C ARG A 470 17.18 10.02 -17.53
N GLN A 471 16.06 10.74 -17.72
CA GLN A 471 14.90 10.30 -18.49
C GLN A 471 15.00 10.60 -19.99
N ILE A 472 15.98 11.42 -20.40
CA ILE A 472 16.10 11.95 -21.77
C ILE A 472 17.36 11.37 -22.45
N ASP A 473 18.50 11.56 -21.80
CA ASP A 473 19.83 11.24 -22.31
C ASP A 473 20.72 10.83 -21.12
N PRO A 474 21.10 9.54 -21.01
CA PRO A 474 21.89 9.04 -19.90
C PRO A 474 23.29 9.67 -19.84
N ASP A 475 23.87 10.06 -20.98
CA ASP A 475 25.20 10.67 -21.00
C ASP A 475 25.16 12.12 -20.51
N LYS A 476 24.11 12.89 -20.84
CA LYS A 476 23.86 14.21 -20.24
C LYS A 476 23.68 14.11 -18.72
N ALA A 477 22.90 13.13 -18.27
CA ALA A 477 22.65 12.90 -16.85
C ALA A 477 23.95 12.61 -16.08
N VAL A 478 24.77 11.69 -16.60
CA VAL A 478 26.05 11.35 -15.99
C VAL A 478 27.00 12.55 -15.97
N ARG A 479 27.04 13.37 -17.03
CA ARG A 479 27.83 14.63 -17.00
C ARG A 479 27.34 15.59 -15.92
N ALA A 480 26.03 15.79 -15.80
CA ALA A 480 25.47 16.67 -14.79
C ALA A 480 25.73 16.16 -13.35
N TYR A 481 25.60 14.85 -13.11
CA TYR A 481 25.93 14.21 -11.84
C TYR A 481 27.42 14.29 -11.49
N ARG A 482 28.31 14.13 -12.48
CA ARG A 482 29.76 14.34 -12.26
C ARG A 482 30.05 15.79 -11.92
N GLY A 483 29.46 16.74 -12.65
CA GLY A 483 29.55 18.17 -12.33
C GLY A 483 29.08 18.47 -10.90
N LEU A 484 27.97 17.87 -10.45
CA LEU A 484 27.51 18.01 -9.06
C LEU A 484 28.57 17.55 -8.05
N ARG A 485 29.18 16.40 -8.29
CA ARG A 485 30.21 15.85 -7.41
C ARG A 485 31.48 16.69 -7.40
N ASP A 486 31.90 17.17 -8.57
CA ASP A 486 33.17 17.85 -8.74
C ASP A 486 33.07 19.31 -8.24
N GLU A 487 31.95 19.99 -8.50
CA GLU A 487 31.72 21.38 -8.08
C GLU A 487 31.19 21.49 -6.64
N TYR A 488 30.42 20.51 -6.16
CA TYR A 488 29.76 20.53 -4.85
C TYR A 488 29.99 19.25 -4.03
N PRO A 489 31.24 18.82 -3.81
CA PRO A 489 31.57 17.52 -3.20
C PRO A 489 31.00 17.34 -1.79
N ASN A 490 30.83 18.43 -1.04
CA ASN A 490 30.32 18.40 0.34
C ASN A 490 28.77 18.47 0.41
N SER A 491 28.09 18.58 -0.73
CA SER A 491 26.63 18.64 -0.72
C SER A 491 26.03 17.26 -0.39
N PRO A 492 24.91 17.18 0.35
CA PRO A 492 24.23 15.92 0.61
C PRO A 492 23.87 15.15 -0.68
N HIS A 493 23.60 15.86 -1.77
CA HIS A 493 23.30 15.26 -3.08
C HIS A 493 24.54 14.68 -3.78
N ALA A 494 25.75 15.10 -3.41
CA ALA A 494 26.98 14.55 -3.98
C ALA A 494 27.46 13.27 -3.29
N GLN A 495 27.08 13.05 -2.03
CA GLN A 495 27.61 11.93 -1.23
C GLN A 495 27.24 10.55 -1.79
N GLU A 496 26.07 10.37 -2.41
CA GLU A 496 25.61 9.08 -2.95
C GLU A 496 25.59 9.02 -4.48
N ILE A 497 26.19 10.02 -5.14
CA ILE A 497 25.99 10.27 -6.56
C ILE A 497 26.50 9.17 -7.49
N LEU A 498 27.47 8.37 -7.03
CA LEU A 498 27.96 7.20 -7.78
C LEU A 498 26.87 6.13 -7.94
N ILE A 499 25.96 5.99 -6.97
CA ILE A 499 24.83 5.07 -7.07
C ILE A 499 23.87 5.57 -8.16
N ASP A 500 23.57 6.87 -8.19
CA ASP A 500 22.71 7.48 -9.21
C ASP A 500 23.30 7.39 -10.63
N ILE A 501 24.61 7.58 -10.78
CA ILE A 501 25.31 7.38 -12.06
C ILE A 501 25.24 5.91 -12.49
N GLY A 502 25.48 4.97 -11.56
CA GLY A 502 25.37 3.54 -11.84
C GLY A 502 23.96 3.14 -12.26
N GLU A 503 22.94 3.69 -11.59
CA GLU A 503 21.54 3.47 -11.91
C GLU A 503 21.16 4.06 -13.27
N THR A 504 21.71 5.23 -13.60
CA THR A 504 21.54 5.86 -14.92
C THR A 504 22.06 4.96 -16.04
N TYR A 505 23.28 4.41 -15.90
CA TYR A 505 23.80 3.45 -16.88
C TYR A 505 23.01 2.15 -16.91
N TYR A 506 22.54 1.68 -15.75
CA TYR A 506 21.73 0.47 -15.66
C TYR A 506 20.40 0.62 -16.42
N ASN A 507 19.68 1.72 -16.19
CA ASN A 507 18.41 2.01 -16.84
C ASN A 507 18.56 2.23 -18.35
N ALA A 508 19.72 2.74 -18.78
CA ALA A 508 20.08 2.85 -20.20
C ALA A 508 20.51 1.52 -20.85
N GLY A 509 20.44 0.38 -20.13
CA GLY A 509 20.89 -0.93 -20.62
C GLY A 509 22.42 -1.09 -20.70
N ARG A 510 23.19 -0.08 -20.25
CA ARG A 510 24.66 -0.05 -20.32
C ARG A 510 25.28 -0.72 -19.11
N PHE A 511 24.94 -2.00 -18.89
CA PHE A 511 25.24 -2.74 -17.66
C PHE A 511 26.73 -2.82 -17.31
N ARG A 512 27.64 -2.86 -18.30
CA ARG A 512 29.09 -2.87 -18.03
C ARG A 512 29.56 -1.58 -17.38
N GLN A 513 29.10 -0.43 -17.88
CA GLN A 513 29.40 0.87 -17.30
C GLN A 513 28.76 1.02 -15.92
N ALA A 514 27.54 0.51 -15.75
CA ALA A 514 26.90 0.46 -14.43
C ALA A 514 27.75 -0.31 -13.41
N ILE A 515 28.25 -1.49 -13.75
CA ILE A 515 29.13 -2.30 -12.87
C ILE A 515 30.42 -1.56 -12.54
N GLU A 516 31.04 -0.88 -13.51
CA GLU A 516 32.27 -0.12 -13.26
C GLU A 516 32.02 0.98 -12.22
N VAL A 517 30.93 1.73 -12.37
CA VAL A 517 30.57 2.82 -11.45
C VAL A 517 30.16 2.28 -10.08
N TYR A 518 29.35 1.22 -10.02
CA TYR A 518 28.98 0.59 -8.76
C TYR A 518 30.19 0.00 -8.03
N THR A 519 31.17 -0.54 -8.74
CA THR A 519 32.42 -1.01 -8.13
C THR A 519 33.20 0.14 -7.49
N LYS A 520 33.23 1.32 -8.11
CA LYS A 520 33.78 2.55 -7.49
C LYS A 520 32.93 3.00 -6.28
N ALA A 521 31.61 2.88 -6.37
CA ALA A 521 30.71 3.20 -5.26
C ALA A 521 30.96 2.29 -4.05
N LEU A 522 31.30 1.00 -4.24
CA LEU A 522 31.62 0.09 -3.14
C LEU A 522 32.83 0.55 -2.32
N THR A 523 33.82 1.15 -2.96
CA THR A 523 35.03 1.63 -2.27
C THR A 523 34.79 2.92 -1.52
N GLU A 524 33.92 3.79 -2.03
CA GLU A 524 33.65 5.11 -1.45
C GLU A 524 32.48 5.10 -0.45
N LEU A 525 31.56 4.13 -0.54
CA LEU A 525 30.31 4.07 0.23
C LEU A 525 30.12 2.70 0.91
N PRO A 526 30.94 2.36 1.92
CA PRO A 526 30.89 1.06 2.59
C PRO A 526 29.54 0.79 3.29
N ASP A 527 28.87 1.84 3.80
CA ASP A 527 27.55 1.69 4.44
C ASP A 527 26.46 1.20 3.48
N HIS A 528 26.67 1.39 2.17
CA HIS A 528 25.74 0.98 1.12
C HIS A 528 26.14 -0.33 0.44
N GLU A 529 27.13 -1.07 0.96
CA GLU A 529 27.73 -2.25 0.34
C GLU A 529 26.69 -3.29 -0.12
N LYS A 530 25.74 -3.65 0.76
CA LYS A 530 24.71 -4.67 0.45
C LYS A 530 23.85 -4.27 -0.75
N MET A 531 23.41 -3.02 -0.78
CA MET A 531 22.60 -2.48 -1.88
C MET A 531 23.41 -2.46 -3.17
N ILE A 532 24.63 -1.94 -3.14
CA ILE A 532 25.49 -1.82 -4.33
C ILE A 532 25.86 -3.21 -4.88
N LYS A 533 26.19 -4.19 -4.02
CA LYS A 533 26.42 -5.59 -4.44
C LYS A 533 25.20 -6.20 -5.13
N ALA A 534 23.99 -5.89 -4.64
CA ALA A 534 22.75 -6.34 -5.28
C ALA A 534 22.59 -5.72 -6.69
N GLN A 535 22.91 -4.43 -6.86
CA GLN A 535 22.86 -3.75 -8.16
C GLN A 535 23.92 -4.27 -9.16
N ILE A 536 25.14 -4.56 -8.69
CA ILE A 536 26.17 -5.23 -9.50
C ILE A 536 25.68 -6.61 -9.95
N SER A 537 25.16 -7.41 -9.01
CA SER A 537 24.64 -8.74 -9.31
C SER A 537 23.51 -8.69 -10.33
N ARG A 538 22.60 -7.71 -10.20
CA ARG A 538 21.52 -7.44 -11.16
C ARG A 538 22.06 -7.10 -12.56
N SER A 539 23.08 -6.25 -12.63
CA SER A 539 23.74 -5.87 -13.89
C SER A 539 24.43 -7.06 -14.56
N VAL A 540 25.14 -7.89 -13.78
CA VAL A 540 25.79 -9.11 -14.28
C VAL A 540 24.78 -10.11 -14.84
N ARG A 541 23.65 -10.30 -14.14
CA ARG A 541 22.56 -11.16 -14.63
C ARG A 541 22.04 -10.69 -15.98
N ASN A 542 21.82 -9.39 -16.15
CA ASN A 542 21.36 -8.84 -17.44
C ASN A 542 22.40 -9.01 -18.57
N ILE A 543 23.70 -8.85 -18.30
CA ILE A 543 24.74 -9.13 -19.30
C ILE A 543 24.74 -10.61 -19.72
N ARG A 544 24.63 -11.53 -18.74
CA ARG A 544 24.51 -12.97 -19.04
C ARG A 544 23.27 -13.23 -19.85
N ARG A 545 22.17 -12.56 -19.53
CA ARG A 545 20.91 -12.67 -20.24
C ARG A 545 21.06 -12.34 -21.72
N ASP A 546 21.66 -11.19 -22.04
CA ASP A 546 21.88 -10.76 -23.42
C ASP A 546 22.82 -11.73 -24.18
N LYS A 547 23.85 -12.25 -23.50
CA LYS A 547 24.75 -13.26 -24.10
C LYS A 547 24.03 -14.57 -24.42
N ILE A 548 23.20 -15.08 -23.52
CA ILE A 548 22.45 -16.33 -23.75
C ILE A 548 21.47 -16.12 -24.90
N ALA A 549 20.80 -14.96 -24.99
CA ALA A 549 19.92 -14.65 -26.12
C ALA A 549 20.67 -14.69 -27.47
N LEU A 550 21.88 -14.11 -27.53
CA LEU A 550 22.74 -14.19 -28.73
C LEU A 550 23.16 -15.63 -29.06
N ILE A 551 23.48 -16.45 -28.06
CA ILE A 551 23.80 -17.87 -28.26
C ILE A 551 22.58 -18.61 -28.82
N CYS A 552 21.38 -18.39 -28.26
CA CYS A 552 20.14 -18.99 -28.76
C CYS A 552 19.87 -18.62 -30.23
N TRP A 553 20.03 -17.33 -30.59
CA TRP A 553 19.92 -16.90 -31.98
C TRP A 553 20.98 -17.54 -32.89
N GLY A 554 22.23 -17.64 -32.43
CA GLY A 554 23.31 -18.29 -33.17
C GLY A 554 23.05 -19.78 -33.42
N VAL A 555 22.53 -20.49 -32.43
CA VAL A 555 22.13 -21.91 -32.55
C VAL A 555 21.00 -22.08 -33.55
N LEU A 556 19.94 -21.25 -33.47
CA LEU A 556 18.82 -21.32 -34.41
C LEU A 556 19.26 -20.99 -35.84
N ALA A 557 20.12 -19.98 -36.02
CA ALA A 557 20.68 -19.63 -37.33
C ALA A 557 21.57 -20.74 -37.91
N LEU A 558 22.37 -21.41 -37.07
CA LEU A 558 23.20 -22.54 -37.49
C LEU A 558 22.33 -23.71 -37.96
N ILE A 559 21.30 -24.08 -37.19
CA ILE A 559 20.37 -25.15 -37.55
C ILE A 559 19.64 -24.82 -38.86
N ALA A 560 19.15 -23.58 -39.01
CA ALA A 560 18.51 -23.13 -40.25
C ALA A 560 19.47 -23.16 -41.45
N GLY A 561 20.73 -22.72 -41.27
CA GLY A 561 21.76 -22.76 -42.31
C GLY A 561 22.10 -24.18 -42.75
N LEU A 562 22.27 -25.11 -41.80
CA LEU A 562 22.47 -26.54 -42.08
C LEU A 562 21.27 -27.14 -42.82
N ALA A 563 20.04 -26.75 -42.44
CA ALA A 563 18.84 -27.18 -43.12
C ALA A 563 18.79 -26.70 -44.58
N ILE A 564 19.28 -25.50 -44.91
CA ILE A 564 19.30 -24.97 -46.29
C ILE A 564 20.36 -25.69 -47.15
N LEU A 565 21.53 -26.00 -46.60
CA LEU A 565 22.66 -26.56 -47.35
C LEU A 565 22.45 -28.01 -47.82
N VAL A 566 21.51 -28.73 -47.21
CA VAL A 566 21.20 -30.12 -47.59
C VAL A 566 20.04 -30.15 -48.59
N LYS A 567 20.06 -31.07 -49.56
CA LYS A 567 19.03 -31.18 -50.61
C LYS A 567 17.62 -31.31 -50.00
N PRO A 568 16.60 -30.59 -50.51
CA PRO A 568 15.26 -30.61 -49.93
C PRO A 568 14.64 -32.02 -50.01
N ILE A 569 14.15 -32.50 -48.87
CA ILE A 569 13.29 -33.68 -48.77
C ILE A 569 11.88 -33.13 -48.56
N GLY A 570 10.90 -33.60 -49.33
CA GLY A 570 9.51 -33.16 -49.17
C GLY A 570 9.00 -33.49 -47.77
N ILE A 571 8.26 -32.56 -47.15
CA ILE A 571 7.56 -32.82 -45.89
C ILE A 571 6.28 -33.56 -46.23
N ASP A 572 6.08 -34.74 -45.65
CA ASP A 572 4.81 -35.46 -45.78
C ASP A 572 3.67 -34.60 -45.20
N THR A 573 2.68 -34.31 -46.04
CA THR A 573 1.48 -33.54 -45.68
C THR A 573 0.73 -34.12 -44.50
N SER A 574 0.80 -35.44 -44.28
CA SER A 574 0.18 -36.10 -43.13
C SER A 574 0.81 -35.65 -41.80
N ARG A 575 2.13 -35.43 -41.78
CA ARG A 575 2.90 -35.01 -40.59
C ARG A 575 2.58 -33.55 -40.22
N ILE A 576 2.33 -32.69 -41.21
CA ILE A 576 1.88 -31.32 -40.97
C ILE A 576 0.52 -31.32 -40.26
N GLY A 577 -0.41 -32.20 -40.69
CA GLY A 577 -1.71 -32.36 -40.05
C GLY A 577 -1.59 -32.73 -38.56
N TRP A 578 -0.73 -33.69 -38.22
CA TRP A 578 -0.48 -34.08 -36.84
C TRP A 578 0.19 -32.99 -36.00
N ALA A 579 1.10 -32.20 -36.58
CA ALA A 579 1.71 -31.06 -35.90
C ALA A 579 0.70 -29.96 -35.55
N ILE A 580 -0.27 -29.69 -36.44
CA ILE A 580 -1.37 -28.76 -36.18
C ILE A 580 -2.26 -29.27 -35.04
N VAL A 581 -2.59 -30.56 -35.03
CA VAL A 581 -3.36 -31.17 -33.93
C VAL A 581 -2.61 -31.07 -32.60
N ALA A 582 -1.31 -31.39 -32.60
CA ALA A 582 -0.47 -31.27 -31.41
C ALA A 582 -0.40 -29.83 -30.88
N PHE A 583 -0.29 -28.84 -31.77
CA PHE A 583 -0.32 -27.43 -31.42
C PHE A 583 -1.61 -27.05 -30.70
N VAL A 584 -2.78 -27.39 -31.27
CA VAL A 584 -4.07 -27.05 -30.68
C VAL A 584 -4.26 -27.69 -29.31
N VAL A 585 -3.89 -28.97 -29.17
CA VAL A 585 -3.99 -29.68 -27.89
C VAL A 585 -3.06 -29.07 -26.84
N LEU A 586 -1.81 -28.79 -27.21
CA LEU A 586 -0.83 -28.20 -26.31
C LEU A 586 -1.22 -26.77 -25.91
N GLU A 587 -1.78 -25.99 -26.83
CA GLU A 587 -2.29 -24.64 -26.56
C GLU A 587 -3.42 -24.66 -25.54
N LEU A 588 -4.40 -25.56 -25.69
CA LEU A 588 -5.49 -25.68 -24.73
C LEU A 588 -4.98 -26.09 -23.33
N LEU A 589 -4.02 -27.01 -23.26
CA LEU A 589 -3.40 -27.43 -22.00
C LEU A 589 -2.60 -26.31 -21.34
N LEU A 590 -1.77 -25.59 -22.10
CA LEU A 590 -0.96 -24.50 -21.60
C LEU A 590 -1.81 -23.29 -21.23
N LEU A 591 -2.87 -22.98 -21.98
CA LEU A 591 -3.85 -21.95 -21.62
C LEU A 591 -4.59 -22.29 -20.33
N PHE A 592 -5.00 -23.55 -20.15
CA PHE A 592 -5.61 -23.99 -18.90
C PHE A 592 -4.66 -23.84 -17.72
N GLY A 593 -3.41 -24.29 -17.88
CA GLY A 593 -2.35 -24.10 -16.88
C GLY A 593 -2.09 -22.63 -16.57
N ALA A 594 -1.95 -21.79 -17.60
CA ALA A 594 -1.72 -20.35 -17.46
C ALA A 594 -2.91 -19.64 -16.79
N TRP A 595 -4.13 -20.05 -17.08
CA TRP A 595 -5.34 -19.52 -16.46
C TRP A 595 -5.40 -19.79 -14.94
N LEU A 596 -4.88 -20.95 -14.49
CA LEU A 596 -4.76 -21.29 -13.06
C LEU A 596 -3.78 -20.38 -12.32
N ILE A 597 -2.75 -19.88 -13.01
CA ILE A 597 -1.72 -18.98 -12.45
C ILE A 597 -1.80 -17.56 -13.04
N ARG A 598 -2.98 -17.13 -13.51
CA ARG A 598 -3.16 -15.87 -14.27
C ARG A 598 -2.65 -14.62 -13.55
N GLU A 599 -2.64 -14.63 -12.22
CA GLU A 599 -2.13 -13.54 -11.37
C GLU A 599 -0.61 -13.33 -11.50
N GLN A 600 0.11 -14.27 -12.09
CA GLN A 600 1.55 -14.17 -12.35
C GLN A 600 1.85 -13.37 -13.65
N PHE A 601 0.88 -13.18 -14.54
CA PHE A 601 1.08 -12.42 -15.79
C PHE A 601 0.69 -10.95 -15.61
N SER A 602 1.40 -10.04 -16.29
CA SER A 602 1.09 -8.60 -16.20
C SER A 602 -0.14 -8.19 -17.02
N SER A 603 -0.53 -9.01 -18.01
CA SER A 603 -1.76 -8.83 -18.79
C SER A 603 -2.26 -10.13 -19.42
N VAL A 604 -3.53 -10.16 -19.83
CA VAL A 604 -4.13 -11.28 -20.58
C VAL A 604 -3.45 -11.47 -21.94
N GLY A 605 -3.09 -10.36 -22.61
CA GLY A 605 -2.39 -10.41 -23.89
C GLY A 605 -1.02 -11.08 -23.80
N GLU A 606 -0.29 -10.80 -22.71
CA GLU A 606 0.99 -11.45 -22.42
C GLU A 606 0.83 -12.95 -22.14
N MET A 607 -0.17 -13.33 -21.35
CA MET A 607 -0.50 -14.72 -21.06
C MET A 607 -0.76 -15.52 -22.34
N LEU A 608 -1.64 -15.00 -23.21
CA LEU A 608 -1.97 -15.61 -24.51
C LEU A 608 -0.74 -15.71 -25.41
N LEU A 609 0.06 -14.64 -25.49
CA LEU A 609 1.25 -14.63 -26.32
C LEU A 609 2.26 -15.69 -25.87
N ILE A 610 2.52 -15.79 -24.56
CA ILE A 610 3.46 -16.76 -24.02
C ILE A 610 2.98 -18.20 -24.32
N THR A 611 1.73 -18.55 -24.01
CA THR A 611 1.21 -19.91 -24.24
C THR A 611 1.30 -20.28 -25.72
N THR A 612 0.85 -19.39 -26.61
CA THR A 612 0.88 -19.59 -28.05
C THR A 612 2.31 -19.81 -28.55
N PHE A 613 3.29 -19.05 -28.05
CA PHE A 613 4.70 -19.24 -28.42
C PHE A 613 5.26 -20.59 -27.93
N PHE A 614 4.97 -21.00 -26.70
CA PHE A 614 5.40 -22.30 -26.16
C PHE A 614 4.81 -23.47 -26.96
N SER A 615 3.51 -23.40 -27.25
CA SER A 615 2.81 -24.42 -28.04
C SER A 615 3.34 -24.50 -29.47
N ALA A 616 3.53 -23.35 -30.11
CA ALA A 616 4.08 -23.28 -31.46
C ALA A 616 5.51 -23.83 -31.52
N ALA A 617 6.36 -23.44 -30.56
CA ALA A 617 7.74 -23.92 -30.49
C ALA A 617 7.80 -25.44 -30.38
N ALA A 618 7.04 -26.06 -29.47
CA ALA A 618 7.02 -27.52 -29.31
C ALA A 618 6.45 -28.26 -30.53
N SER A 619 5.49 -27.67 -31.23
CA SER A 619 4.84 -28.29 -32.39
C SER A 619 5.70 -28.22 -33.65
N ILE A 620 6.33 -27.06 -33.88
CA ILE A 620 7.27 -26.86 -34.98
C ILE A 620 8.52 -27.72 -34.75
N ASP A 621 8.98 -27.84 -33.51
CA ASP A 621 10.13 -28.64 -33.13
C ASP A 621 10.00 -30.12 -33.56
N SER A 622 8.86 -30.74 -33.24
CA SER A 622 8.58 -32.12 -33.62
C SER A 622 8.67 -32.35 -35.13
N LEU A 623 8.22 -31.37 -35.94
CA LEU A 623 8.25 -31.44 -37.39
C LEU A 623 9.68 -31.25 -37.94
N VAL A 624 10.37 -30.22 -37.45
CA VAL A 624 11.72 -29.81 -37.92
C VAL A 624 12.76 -30.84 -37.53
N SER A 625 12.74 -31.35 -36.30
CA SER A 625 13.78 -32.23 -35.81
C SER A 625 13.79 -33.59 -36.51
N ILE A 626 12.61 -34.15 -36.77
CA ILE A 626 12.46 -35.41 -37.51
C ILE A 626 12.97 -35.25 -38.95
N THR A 627 12.53 -34.20 -39.65
CA THR A 627 12.97 -33.95 -41.03
C THR A 627 14.47 -33.61 -41.12
N PHE A 628 15.00 -32.84 -40.17
CA PHE A 628 16.43 -32.53 -40.09
C PHE A 628 17.27 -33.80 -39.89
N THR A 629 16.82 -34.71 -39.03
CA THR A 629 17.58 -35.93 -38.74
C THR A 629 17.52 -36.94 -39.89
N GLU A 630 16.35 -37.12 -40.52
CA GLU A 630 16.19 -37.91 -41.75
C GLU A 630 17.10 -37.37 -42.87
N LYS A 631 17.31 -36.06 -42.91
CA LYS A 631 18.11 -35.35 -43.93
C LYS A 631 19.63 -35.47 -43.73
N LEU A 632 20.12 -35.41 -42.49
CA LEU A 632 21.56 -35.46 -42.18
C LEU A 632 22.09 -36.90 -42.00
N PHE A 633 21.26 -37.83 -41.56
CA PHE A 633 21.70 -39.16 -41.16
C PHE A 633 20.94 -40.28 -41.92
N VAL A 634 20.96 -40.21 -43.25
CA VAL A 634 20.24 -41.11 -44.20
C VAL A 634 20.49 -42.62 -43.99
N LYS A 635 21.53 -43.01 -43.24
CA LYS A 635 21.97 -44.41 -43.04
C LYS A 635 22.26 -44.80 -41.56
N THR A 636 21.76 -44.05 -40.58
CA THR A 636 21.93 -44.44 -39.16
C THR A 636 20.82 -45.39 -38.69
N ASP A 637 21.16 -46.21 -37.70
CA ASP A 637 20.21 -47.11 -37.04
C ASP A 637 19.03 -46.31 -36.45
N SER A 638 17.82 -46.88 -36.51
CA SER A 638 16.55 -46.19 -36.20
C SER A 638 16.53 -45.54 -34.82
N VAL A 639 17.21 -46.16 -33.85
CA VAL A 639 17.32 -45.67 -32.47
C VAL A 639 18.24 -44.45 -32.38
N LEU A 640 19.37 -44.43 -33.11
CA LEU A 640 20.32 -43.32 -33.06
C LEU A 640 19.75 -42.06 -33.70
N SER A 641 19.01 -42.21 -34.80
CA SER A 641 18.26 -41.11 -35.43
C SER A 641 17.21 -40.53 -34.47
N GLY A 642 16.44 -41.38 -33.78
CA GLY A 642 15.47 -40.93 -32.77
C GLY A 642 16.09 -40.12 -31.62
N ILE A 643 17.29 -40.53 -31.16
CA ILE A 643 18.03 -39.81 -30.11
C ILE A 643 18.52 -38.45 -30.60
N ILE A 644 19.11 -38.38 -31.81
CA ILE A 644 19.61 -37.12 -32.39
C ILE A 644 18.47 -36.13 -32.62
N SER A 645 17.32 -36.63 -33.09
CA SER A 645 16.10 -35.83 -33.25
C SER A 645 15.60 -35.29 -31.90
N SER A 646 15.56 -36.13 -30.86
CA SER A 646 15.13 -35.66 -29.53
C SER A 646 16.06 -34.60 -28.95
N ILE A 647 17.38 -34.75 -29.12
CA ILE A 647 18.38 -33.78 -28.62
C ILE A 647 18.28 -32.45 -29.39
N THR A 648 18.23 -32.52 -30.72
CA THR A 648 18.11 -31.32 -31.57
C THR A 648 16.84 -30.57 -31.23
N GLY A 649 15.76 -31.30 -30.96
CA GLY A 649 14.49 -30.67 -30.66
C GLY A 649 14.42 -30.00 -29.30
N ILE A 650 14.98 -30.64 -28.27
CA ILE A 650 15.17 -30.01 -26.96
C ILE A 650 15.99 -28.71 -27.06
N ILE A 651 17.03 -28.68 -27.91
CA ILE A 651 17.85 -27.48 -28.11
C ILE A 651 17.03 -26.34 -28.74
N ILE A 652 16.25 -26.62 -29.79
CA ILE A 652 15.38 -25.63 -30.45
C ILE A 652 14.32 -25.11 -29.48
N LEU A 653 13.66 -26.02 -28.76
CA LEU A 653 12.64 -25.69 -27.77
C LEU A 653 13.22 -24.80 -26.67
N VAL A 654 14.33 -25.18 -26.04
CA VAL A 654 14.97 -24.39 -24.97
C VAL A 654 15.40 -23.00 -25.48
N ALA A 655 15.95 -22.92 -26.70
CA ALA A 655 16.34 -21.66 -27.31
C ALA A 655 15.14 -20.75 -27.58
N ALA A 656 14.04 -21.29 -28.13
CA ALA A 656 12.82 -20.55 -28.40
C ALA A 656 12.17 -20.06 -27.09
N ILE A 657 12.07 -20.93 -26.08
CA ILE A 657 11.55 -20.59 -24.75
C ILE A 657 12.34 -19.44 -24.14
N TYR A 658 13.68 -19.54 -24.18
CA TYR A 658 14.54 -18.51 -23.63
C TYR A 658 14.33 -17.16 -24.33
N LEU A 659 14.26 -17.14 -25.67
CA LEU A 659 14.04 -15.94 -26.46
C LEU A 659 12.65 -15.32 -26.23
N THR A 660 11.62 -16.15 -26.05
CA THR A 660 10.29 -15.69 -25.66
C THR A 660 10.35 -15.00 -24.31
N ILE A 661 10.96 -15.61 -23.29
CA ILE A 661 11.10 -14.98 -21.98
C ILE A 661 11.95 -13.71 -22.07
N TYR A 662 13.03 -13.72 -22.85
CA TYR A 662 13.92 -12.58 -23.07
C TYR A 662 13.18 -11.33 -23.59
N HIS A 663 12.33 -11.51 -24.60
CA HIS A 663 11.61 -10.41 -25.24
C HIS A 663 10.31 -10.03 -24.53
N VAL A 664 9.63 -10.99 -23.90
CA VAL A 664 8.32 -10.77 -23.26
C VAL A 664 8.49 -10.31 -21.81
N ASN A 665 9.56 -10.68 -21.10
CA ASN A 665 9.68 -10.41 -19.67
C ASN A 665 11.09 -10.16 -19.14
N MET A 666 11.34 -8.95 -18.63
CA MET A 666 12.57 -8.61 -17.90
C MET A 666 12.68 -9.30 -16.52
N HIS A 667 11.58 -9.78 -15.94
CA HIS A 667 11.52 -10.20 -14.52
C HIS A 667 11.55 -11.73 -14.26
N TYR A 668 11.32 -12.58 -15.26
CA TYR A 668 11.11 -14.03 -15.04
C TYR A 668 12.36 -14.91 -15.09
N LEU A 669 13.50 -14.42 -15.57
CA LEU A 669 14.76 -15.17 -15.59
C LEU A 669 15.44 -15.14 -14.20
N ILE A 670 14.77 -15.71 -13.19
CA ILE A 670 15.29 -15.89 -11.83
C ILE A 670 15.55 -17.38 -11.51
N VAL A 671 15.09 -18.33 -12.34
CA VAL A 671 15.07 -19.75 -11.96
C VAL A 671 16.25 -20.60 -12.47
N ALA A 672 17.11 -20.10 -13.37
CA ALA A 672 18.29 -20.84 -13.82
C ALA A 672 19.59 -20.13 -13.42
N GLY A 673 19.96 -20.28 -12.14
CA GLY A 673 21.23 -19.79 -11.61
C GLY A 673 21.38 -20.15 -10.13
N MET A 674 21.74 -21.41 -9.89
CA MET A 674 22.49 -21.79 -8.68
C MET A 674 23.73 -20.92 -8.51
#